data_AF-A0A7V0T6H4-F1
#
_entry.id   AF-A0A7V0T6H4-F1
#
_cell.length_a   1.000
_cell.length_b   1.000
_cell.length_c   1.000
_cell.angle_alpha   90.00
_cell.angle_beta   90.00
_cell.angle_gamma   90.00
#
_symmetry.space_group_name_H-M   'P 1'
#
loop_
_entity.id
_entity.type
_entity.pdbx_description
1 polymer ?
#
loop_
_entity_poly.entity_id
_entity_poly.type
_entity_poly.pdbx_seq_one_letter_code
_entity_poly.pdbx_strand_id
1 'polypeptide(L)'
;MRGKYVVIGLLLVGLAFLVSWLVRIERERRRPLTVRVVEPAREPAEINASTERIEAAAAAAEVMFRCVGDRFERLVASRDARGEKSEAWQEFFVIGANLGVALPGHYPTEFSATRADYFRWLKQMGDAGINTVRVYTILPPDFYRALAEYNFRHAGRPVFLLQGIWAELPESNDLFDRDYTRALKQEIRDAVDVVSGRAVLPERTGHAAGVYPADVSAFTLGYLFGREWEPEALIVTDTANRAVRSYDGFFFNVPTGSPTEIWLAGMLDYLVQYEALACGVQRPVAFVNWMPLDPLFHPSEYAQRSATRERDEDLVTLDPLAVQTTPALRAGYYAAYHVYPYYPDFIFLEPRYREHRNARGEPDHYAGYLNDLKRYHAGLPLLVAEFGVPSSRGSSHHSWLGMNHGGHDEAEQAQMNLAMLEAIHTEGCAGGILFAWLDEWFKRNWLVDEFSVPADRVRLWHNVQNPEQCFGMVKFGREMVTVDGDTSDWTGRPLAQARDPGSGITALRAAADEEYCYLRLDLAREPDWSRYVIGIAIDTYDPKAGNTRLGRFGLDCANGTEFLVLLRDTSDAEVLVDSGYSLYHDPHSGALSARRTVPRRDGAFVAQRLISNHRRVTPSGETIPAYATEYGRLRFGRSDDNSLADWYARGRVIEIRLPWALLNVSDPSSFQVLQNDTLVGGMQSVTTPGLAFSAFIADESTPGKVVAALPSAKGGVLRFTRRWRWRGWEQPKYRERLKAGYHLFAAGLGPALSDSASRRAGLARLAGTRADADGNIVARLTRFPDDRPGAVSISFDYGSHDQLTHAVPVLDLYGMKAGFGLVADWTEAQAGWHADGDGAPLLRLGVAEAKSLLVEGHTVAVLEPGLTGRPERLPDAVSALERALGARVRVCHYPDGADGPSSVEAARRSGLWFGRGAGDRHNPAAGFDRFRLNSFVVRSDTRPGPGEFAQVLDRGRGMWTVFQYQQVIGPESREVEVTERRRSAHLHSVSPLTFGRHIRLVRNFGAWVAPIDEVGRYLLQYRQARLDLRQSENVANLRIYGVRTDGMPPVPMSVVLELPWEWVMVTGSVADGIYSPRNRRLLVKALPGREVTLSRLAGMDSR
;
A
#
# COMPACT_ATOMS: atom_id res chain seq x y z
N MET A 1 62.50 50.57 -0.03
CA MET A 1 61.14 50.51 -0.64
C MET A 1 61.07 49.74 -1.97
N ARG A 2 62.10 49.73 -2.85
CA ARG A 2 62.01 49.12 -4.19
C ARG A 2 61.86 47.58 -4.24
N GLY A 3 62.40 46.83 -3.27
CA GLY A 3 62.31 45.36 -3.26
C GLY A 3 60.90 44.79 -3.02
N LYS A 4 60.05 45.47 -2.23
CA LYS A 4 58.68 45.03 -1.94
C LYS A 4 57.78 45.07 -3.19
N TYR A 5 57.97 46.08 -4.05
CA TYR A 5 57.22 46.20 -5.30
C TYR A 5 57.59 45.13 -6.33
N VAL A 6 58.83 44.63 -6.30
CA VAL A 6 59.25 43.51 -7.16
C VAL A 6 58.61 42.20 -6.72
N VAL A 7 58.55 41.93 -5.41
CA VAL A 7 57.91 40.72 -4.88
C VAL A 7 56.38 40.76 -5.10
N ILE A 8 55.75 41.90 -4.87
CA ILE A 8 54.31 42.08 -5.16
C ILE A 8 54.04 41.91 -6.66
N GLY A 9 54.92 42.46 -7.53
CA GLY A 9 54.84 42.26 -8.97
C GLY A 9 54.93 40.79 -9.37
N LEU A 10 55.88 40.03 -8.81
CA LEU A 10 56.03 38.59 -9.08
C LEU A 10 54.83 37.77 -8.59
N LEU A 11 54.27 38.11 -7.42
CA LEU A 11 53.06 37.45 -6.90
C LEU A 11 51.82 37.75 -7.74
N LEU A 12 51.66 38.99 -8.22
CA LEU A 12 50.56 39.36 -9.11
C LEU A 12 50.69 38.68 -10.48
N VAL A 13 51.91 38.53 -11.01
CA VAL A 13 52.16 37.77 -12.23
C VAL A 13 51.87 36.29 -12.02
N GLY A 14 52.28 35.71 -10.89
CA GLY A 14 51.96 34.33 -10.52
C GLY A 14 50.45 34.09 -10.38
N LEU A 15 49.73 35.01 -9.74
CA LEU A 15 48.28 34.95 -9.60
C LEU A 15 47.58 35.10 -10.97
N ALA A 16 48.03 36.01 -11.82
CA ALA A 16 47.49 36.15 -13.18
C ALA A 16 47.72 34.89 -14.02
N PHE A 17 48.87 34.23 -13.87
CA PHE A 17 49.16 32.97 -14.54
C PHE A 17 48.27 31.84 -14.01
N LEU A 18 48.08 31.74 -12.69
CA LEU A 18 47.19 30.76 -12.06
C LEU A 18 45.74 30.97 -12.49
N VAL A 19 45.26 32.21 -12.48
CA VAL A 19 43.90 32.56 -12.93
C VAL A 19 43.72 32.28 -14.42
N SER A 20 44.70 32.62 -15.25
CA SER A 20 44.66 32.31 -16.69
C SER A 20 44.65 30.79 -16.94
N TRP A 21 45.43 30.03 -16.18
CA TRP A 21 45.48 28.58 -16.26
C TRP A 21 44.16 27.94 -15.79
N LEU A 22 43.58 28.43 -14.69
CA LEU A 22 42.25 28.01 -14.21
C LEU A 22 41.15 28.36 -15.22
N VAL A 23 41.16 29.57 -15.80
CA VAL A 23 40.21 29.98 -16.85
C VAL A 23 40.38 29.14 -18.11
N ARG A 24 41.60 28.72 -18.44
CA ARG A 24 41.86 27.83 -19.57
C ARG A 24 41.32 26.42 -19.30
N ILE A 25 41.55 25.85 -18.12
CA ILE A 25 40.96 24.56 -17.70
C ILE A 25 39.44 24.64 -17.69
N GLU A 26 38.87 25.74 -17.19
CA GLU A 26 37.43 26.00 -17.19
C GLU A 26 36.89 26.13 -18.62
N ARG A 27 37.62 26.77 -19.55
CA ARG A 27 37.27 26.84 -20.98
C ARG A 27 37.40 25.49 -21.68
N GLU A 28 38.38 24.68 -21.32
CA GLU A 28 38.55 23.32 -21.85
C GLU A 28 37.45 22.38 -21.32
N ARG A 29 37.01 22.55 -20.07
CA ARG A 29 35.83 21.86 -19.49
C ARG A 29 34.50 22.34 -20.05
N ARG A 30 34.38 23.63 -20.39
CA ARG A 30 33.19 24.25 -21.00
C ARG A 30 33.20 24.21 -22.52
N ARG A 31 34.23 23.66 -23.17
CA ARG A 31 34.18 23.41 -24.61
C ARG A 31 32.97 22.51 -24.86
N PRO A 32 32.01 22.92 -25.70
CA PRO A 32 30.95 22.02 -26.11
C PRO A 32 31.63 20.82 -26.76
N LEU A 33 31.61 19.68 -26.06
CA LEU A 33 31.97 18.41 -26.65
C LEU A 33 30.95 18.20 -27.76
N THR A 34 31.36 18.47 -29.00
CA THR A 34 30.66 17.94 -30.16
C THR A 34 30.94 16.44 -30.15
N VAL A 35 30.24 15.71 -29.27
CA VAL A 35 30.23 14.27 -29.28
C VAL A 35 29.52 13.90 -30.58
N ARG A 36 30.27 13.40 -31.55
CA ARG A 36 29.67 12.62 -32.63
C ARG A 36 29.04 11.42 -31.92
N VAL A 37 27.72 11.45 -31.73
CA VAL A 37 26.95 10.30 -31.30
C VAL A 37 27.03 9.31 -32.46
N VAL A 38 28.03 8.44 -32.43
CA VAL A 38 27.89 7.14 -33.06
C VAL A 38 26.91 6.44 -32.15
N GLU A 39 25.68 6.15 -32.62
CA GLU A 39 24.78 5.27 -31.88
C GLU A 39 25.58 4.01 -31.52
N PRO A 40 25.93 3.78 -30.24
CA PRO A 40 26.53 2.50 -29.91
C PRO A 40 25.44 1.48 -30.24
N ALA A 41 25.80 0.44 -31.01
CA ALA A 41 24.92 -0.70 -31.19
C ALA A 41 24.48 -1.13 -29.79
N ARG A 42 23.19 -0.98 -29.47
CA ARG A 42 22.67 -1.30 -28.13
C ARG A 42 23.05 -2.75 -27.85
N GLU A 43 23.94 -2.95 -26.88
CA GLU A 43 24.27 -4.29 -26.43
C GLU A 43 22.96 -4.97 -25.98
N PRO A 44 22.78 -6.27 -26.28
CA PRO A 44 21.58 -6.98 -25.88
C PRO A 44 21.37 -6.82 -24.37
N ALA A 45 20.13 -6.63 -23.92
CA ALA A 45 19.76 -6.50 -22.50
C ALA A 45 20.06 -7.76 -21.66
N GLU A 46 20.66 -8.78 -22.25
CA GLU A 46 21.17 -9.95 -21.53
C GLU A 46 22.66 -9.76 -21.22
N ILE A 47 23.08 -10.22 -20.04
CA ILE A 47 24.49 -10.20 -19.64
C ILE A 47 25.17 -11.42 -20.26
N ASN A 48 26.09 -11.18 -21.20
CA ASN A 48 26.92 -12.23 -21.80
C ASN A 48 28.30 -12.27 -21.13
N ALA A 49 28.32 -12.67 -19.85
CA ALA A 49 29.54 -12.85 -19.06
C ALA A 49 29.56 -14.26 -18.48
N SER A 50 30.74 -14.89 -18.41
CA SER A 50 30.88 -16.18 -17.73
C SER A 50 30.75 -16.01 -16.21
N THR A 51 30.36 -17.07 -15.51
CA THR A 51 30.23 -17.07 -14.05
C THR A 51 31.53 -16.65 -13.37
N GLU A 52 32.71 -17.07 -13.87
CA GLU A 52 34.01 -16.68 -13.30
C GLU A 52 34.25 -15.17 -13.43
N ARG A 53 33.77 -14.54 -14.52
CA ARG A 53 33.87 -13.09 -14.70
C ARG A 53 32.96 -12.34 -13.74
N ILE A 54 31.75 -12.84 -13.51
CA ILE A 54 30.81 -12.28 -12.53
C ILE A 54 31.40 -12.39 -11.13
N GLU A 55 31.96 -13.56 -10.79
CA GLU A 55 32.61 -13.79 -9.50
C GLU A 55 33.80 -12.87 -9.27
N ALA A 56 34.69 -12.73 -10.26
CA ALA A 56 35.82 -11.81 -10.18
C ALA A 56 35.37 -10.35 -10.00
N ALA A 57 34.33 -9.93 -10.73
CA ALA A 57 33.76 -8.59 -10.58
C ALA A 57 33.12 -8.38 -9.20
N ALA A 58 32.34 -9.36 -8.72
CA ALA A 58 31.70 -9.33 -7.41
C ALA A 58 32.72 -9.26 -6.26
N ALA A 59 33.81 -10.02 -6.34
CA ALA A 59 34.88 -10.02 -5.36
C ALA A 59 35.69 -8.71 -5.36
N ALA A 60 35.90 -8.10 -6.53
CA ALA A 60 36.64 -6.85 -6.67
C ALA A 60 35.80 -5.58 -6.40
N ALA A 61 34.47 -5.70 -6.35
CA ALA A 61 33.58 -4.56 -6.25
C ALA A 61 33.83 -3.66 -5.01
N GLU A 62 33.77 -2.35 -5.18
CA GLU A 62 33.78 -1.43 -4.03
C GLU A 62 32.40 -1.40 -3.35
N VAL A 63 32.38 -1.34 -2.01
CA VAL A 63 31.16 -1.29 -1.21
C VAL A 63 31.24 -0.10 -0.26
N MET A 64 30.42 0.92 -0.51
CA MET A 64 30.36 2.14 0.31
C MET A 64 29.24 2.10 1.36
N PHE A 65 28.20 1.33 1.08
CA PHE A 65 27.07 1.08 1.96
C PHE A 65 26.81 -0.42 2.02
N ARG A 66 26.42 -0.92 3.19
CA ARG A 66 26.06 -2.32 3.36
C ARG A 66 24.89 -2.52 4.31
N CYS A 67 24.16 -3.61 4.15
CA CYS A 67 23.16 -4.10 5.10
C CYS A 67 23.83 -5.02 6.14
N VAL A 68 23.63 -4.76 7.44
CA VAL A 68 24.12 -5.63 8.52
C VAL A 68 23.02 -5.79 9.57
N GLY A 69 22.46 -7.01 9.68
CA GLY A 69 21.32 -7.27 10.55
C GLY A 69 20.15 -6.34 10.20
N ASP A 70 19.70 -5.52 11.15
CA ASP A 70 18.55 -4.62 10.99
C ASP A 70 18.90 -3.19 10.52
N ARG A 71 20.16 -2.91 10.18
CA ARG A 71 20.64 -1.54 9.89
C ARG A 71 21.46 -1.44 8.61
N PHE A 72 21.57 -0.23 8.08
CA PHE A 72 22.59 0.12 7.11
C PHE A 72 23.88 0.57 7.81
N GLU A 73 25.01 0.31 7.19
CA GLU A 73 26.31 0.87 7.56
C GLU A 73 26.94 1.57 6.36
N ARG A 74 27.63 2.67 6.61
CA ARG A 74 28.40 3.42 5.62
C ARG A 74 29.89 3.34 5.93
N LEU A 75 30.70 3.16 4.90
CA LEU A 75 32.15 3.27 5.01
C LEU A 75 32.55 4.74 5.12
N VAL A 76 33.20 5.10 6.22
CA VAL A 76 33.70 6.46 6.47
C VAL A 76 35.21 6.44 6.52
N ALA A 77 35.83 7.15 5.59
CA ALA A 77 37.26 7.41 5.61
C ALA A 77 37.58 8.62 6.51
N SER A 78 38.48 8.43 7.46
CA SER A 78 39.03 9.48 8.31
C SER A 78 40.54 9.57 8.12
N ARG A 79 41.12 10.69 8.57
CA ARG A 79 42.58 10.83 8.69
C ARG A 79 42.93 11.11 10.13
N ASP A 80 43.95 10.43 10.62
CA ASP A 80 44.48 10.72 11.96
C ASP A 80 45.31 12.02 11.97
N ALA A 81 45.81 12.41 13.16
CA ALA A 81 46.63 13.61 13.32
C ALA A 81 47.97 13.58 12.55
N ARG A 82 48.38 12.41 12.03
CA ARG A 82 49.58 12.21 11.20
C ARG A 82 49.26 12.18 9.70
N GLY A 83 47.97 12.25 9.33
CA GLY A 83 47.49 12.21 7.95
C GLY A 83 47.29 10.80 7.39
N GLU A 84 47.45 9.76 8.20
CA GLU A 84 47.20 8.36 7.82
C GLU A 84 45.69 8.15 7.62
N LYS A 85 45.32 7.51 6.51
CA LYS A 85 43.91 7.18 6.24
C LYS A 85 43.51 5.94 7.02
N SER A 86 42.38 6.01 7.70
CA SER A 86 41.69 4.84 8.25
C SER A 86 40.24 4.82 7.75
N GLU A 87 39.69 3.63 7.55
CA GLU A 87 38.29 3.45 7.16
C GLU A 87 37.56 2.68 8.25
N ALA A 88 36.34 3.11 8.56
CA ALA A 88 35.50 2.46 9.55
C ALA A 88 34.05 2.44 9.08
N TRP A 89 33.38 1.31 9.32
CA TRP A 89 31.94 1.19 9.14
C TRP A 89 31.21 1.91 10.27
N GLN A 90 30.23 2.73 9.92
CA GLN A 90 29.38 3.46 10.86
C GLN A 90 27.91 3.22 10.52
N GLU A 91 27.07 3.09 11.53
CA GLU A 91 25.62 2.98 11.32
C GLU A 91 25.09 4.19 10.53
N PHE A 92 24.23 3.92 9.55
CA PHE A 92 23.61 4.93 8.72
C PHE A 92 22.08 4.81 8.83
N PHE A 93 21.45 5.71 9.57
CA PHE A 93 20.00 5.81 9.62
C PHE A 93 19.52 6.71 8.47
N VAL A 94 18.64 6.18 7.61
CA VAL A 94 18.12 6.94 6.47
C VAL A 94 17.11 7.98 6.95
N ILE A 95 17.38 9.25 6.66
CA ILE A 95 16.46 10.38 6.84
C ILE A 95 16.26 10.97 5.46
N GLY A 96 15.20 10.55 4.80
CA GLY A 96 15.00 10.83 3.38
C GLY A 96 13.83 11.77 3.08
N ALA A 97 13.83 12.30 1.86
CA ALA A 97 12.65 12.89 1.22
C ALA A 97 12.48 12.35 -0.19
N ASN A 98 11.23 12.05 -0.56
CA ASN A 98 10.84 11.67 -1.91
C ASN A 98 10.76 12.91 -2.80
N LEU A 99 11.48 12.89 -3.91
CA LEU A 99 11.49 13.97 -4.89
C LEU A 99 10.60 13.60 -6.08
N GLY A 100 9.40 14.17 -6.09
CA GLY A 100 8.59 14.32 -7.29
C GLY A 100 9.22 15.31 -8.27
N VAL A 101 8.68 15.39 -9.49
CA VAL A 101 9.27 16.21 -10.58
C VAL A 101 8.27 17.06 -11.34
N ALA A 102 6.98 16.98 -11.01
CA ALA A 102 5.96 17.75 -11.69
C ALA A 102 5.78 19.14 -11.06
N LEU A 103 6.23 20.18 -11.77
CA LEU A 103 5.85 21.56 -11.45
C LEU A 103 4.39 21.83 -11.84
N PRO A 104 3.72 22.83 -11.24
CA PRO A 104 2.35 23.20 -11.61
C PRO A 104 2.16 23.36 -13.13
N GLY A 105 1.09 22.77 -13.68
CA GLY A 105 0.78 22.78 -15.11
C GLY A 105 1.38 21.64 -15.92
N HIS A 106 2.26 20.81 -15.33
CA HIS A 106 2.98 19.75 -16.02
C HIS A 106 2.70 18.35 -15.44
N TYR A 107 2.82 17.33 -16.28
CA TYR A 107 2.93 15.94 -15.86
C TYR A 107 4.36 15.59 -15.43
N PRO A 108 4.57 14.57 -14.58
CA PRO A 108 5.91 14.17 -14.14
C PRO A 108 6.81 13.72 -15.29
N THR A 109 6.22 13.23 -16.38
CA THR A 109 6.91 12.79 -17.60
C THR A 109 7.47 13.92 -18.46
N GLU A 110 7.11 15.18 -18.18
CA GLU A 110 7.62 16.36 -18.89
C GLU A 110 8.94 16.88 -18.32
N PHE A 111 9.28 16.51 -17.08
CA PHE A 111 10.50 16.91 -16.37
C PHE A 111 10.83 18.41 -16.45
N SER A 112 9.86 19.27 -16.08
CA SER A 112 9.95 20.72 -16.26
C SER A 112 10.91 21.45 -15.30
N ALA A 113 11.42 20.79 -14.27
CA ALA A 113 12.35 21.37 -13.30
C ALA A 113 13.75 21.60 -13.89
N THR A 114 14.39 22.71 -13.51
CA THR A 114 15.73 23.06 -13.99
C THR A 114 16.83 22.58 -13.03
N ARG A 115 18.09 22.56 -13.49
CA ARG A 115 19.25 22.35 -12.60
C ARG A 115 19.26 23.27 -11.37
N ALA A 116 18.84 24.52 -11.53
CA ALA A 116 18.83 25.49 -10.44
C ALA A 116 17.78 25.14 -9.37
N ASP A 117 16.64 24.60 -9.80
CA ASP A 117 15.60 24.11 -8.89
C ASP A 117 16.10 22.91 -8.10
N TYR A 118 16.65 21.90 -8.79
CA TYR A 118 17.23 20.73 -8.14
C TYR A 118 18.34 21.10 -7.13
N PHE A 119 19.27 21.97 -7.51
CA PHE A 119 20.35 22.39 -6.60
C PHE A 119 19.80 23.10 -5.36
N ARG A 120 18.80 23.96 -5.55
CA ARG A 120 18.16 24.70 -4.45
C ARG A 120 17.41 23.75 -3.51
N TRP A 121 16.66 22.79 -4.04
CA TRP A 121 15.97 21.77 -3.27
C TRP A 121 16.94 20.87 -2.49
N LEU A 122 18.01 20.38 -3.13
CA LEU A 122 19.05 19.59 -2.46
C LEU A 122 19.71 20.37 -1.32
N LYS A 123 19.96 21.67 -1.52
CA LYS A 123 20.48 22.54 -0.46
C LYS A 123 19.50 22.65 0.71
N GLN A 124 18.22 22.88 0.44
CA GLN A 124 17.18 22.96 1.46
C GLN A 124 17.02 21.63 2.21
N MET A 125 17.01 20.49 1.51
CA MET A 125 17.01 19.16 2.13
C MET A 125 18.18 19.00 3.10
N GLY A 126 19.40 19.25 2.62
CA GLY A 126 20.58 19.22 3.46
C GLY A 126 20.45 20.14 4.67
N ASP A 127 19.97 21.38 4.46
CA ASP A 127 19.77 22.38 5.53
C ASP A 127 18.83 21.90 6.64
N ALA A 128 17.82 21.10 6.30
CA ALA A 128 16.91 20.47 7.24
C ALA A 128 17.47 19.23 7.94
N GLY A 129 18.66 18.75 7.56
CA GLY A 129 19.26 17.51 8.10
C GLY A 129 18.81 16.23 7.38
N ILE A 130 18.11 16.36 6.24
CA ILE A 130 17.83 15.23 5.35
C ILE A 130 19.16 14.77 4.74
N ASN A 131 19.43 13.47 4.85
CA ASN A 131 20.68 12.87 4.39
C ASN A 131 20.50 12.05 3.10
N THR A 132 19.26 11.82 2.66
CA THR A 132 18.94 10.99 1.50
C THR A 132 17.85 11.63 0.64
N VAL A 133 18.02 11.62 -0.68
CA VAL A 133 16.98 11.95 -1.66
C VAL A 133 16.61 10.68 -2.42
N ARG A 134 15.32 10.33 -2.41
CA ARG A 134 14.80 9.26 -3.27
C ARG A 134 14.18 9.87 -4.52
N VAL A 135 14.51 9.30 -5.68
CA VAL A 135 13.84 9.57 -6.95
C VAL A 135 13.15 8.29 -7.42
N TYR A 136 12.00 8.39 -8.08
CA TYR A 136 11.21 7.23 -8.52
C TYR A 136 11.76 6.54 -9.76
N THR A 137 12.41 7.31 -10.63
CA THR A 137 12.90 6.89 -11.94
C THR A 137 14.16 7.69 -12.32
N ILE A 138 14.68 7.48 -13.51
CA ILE A 138 15.75 8.28 -14.10
C ILE A 138 15.25 9.71 -14.33
N LEU A 139 15.95 10.69 -13.76
CA LEU A 139 15.66 12.11 -13.95
C LEU A 139 16.51 12.72 -15.08
N PRO A 140 16.26 13.96 -15.53
CA PRO A 140 17.13 14.61 -16.50
C PRO A 140 18.58 14.75 -16.01
N PRO A 141 19.57 14.87 -16.91
CA PRO A 141 20.99 15.04 -16.54
C PRO A 141 21.26 16.19 -15.56
N ASP A 142 20.40 17.21 -15.57
CA ASP A 142 20.49 18.37 -14.70
C ASP A 142 20.33 18.04 -13.21
N PHE A 143 19.52 17.03 -12.86
CA PHE A 143 19.42 16.54 -11.48
C PHE A 143 20.75 15.98 -10.98
N TYR A 144 21.35 15.05 -11.73
CA TYR A 144 22.61 14.40 -11.36
C TYR A 144 23.78 15.40 -11.27
N ARG A 145 23.80 16.40 -12.17
CA ARG A 145 24.76 17.51 -12.09
C ARG A 145 24.55 18.37 -10.84
N ALA A 146 23.30 18.66 -10.48
CA ALA A 146 22.97 19.40 -9.27
C ALA A 146 23.37 18.62 -8.00
N LEU A 147 23.14 17.31 -7.97
CA LEU A 147 23.54 16.43 -6.87
C LEU A 147 25.06 16.39 -6.70
N ALA A 148 25.80 16.18 -7.80
CA ALA A 148 27.25 16.21 -7.79
C ALA A 148 27.79 17.56 -7.31
N GLU A 149 27.22 18.67 -7.81
CA GLU A 149 27.60 20.03 -7.40
C GLU A 149 27.31 20.31 -5.93
N TYR A 150 26.13 19.91 -5.44
CA TYR A 150 25.73 20.07 -4.04
C TYR A 150 26.72 19.34 -3.13
N ASN A 151 26.98 18.05 -3.37
CA ASN A 151 27.85 17.25 -2.54
C ASN A 151 29.32 17.68 -2.61
N PHE A 152 29.78 18.17 -3.77
CA PHE A 152 31.11 18.78 -3.90
C PHE A 152 31.24 20.04 -3.02
N ARG A 153 30.20 20.87 -2.96
CA ARG A 153 30.20 22.12 -2.16
C ARG A 153 29.91 21.90 -0.68
N HIS A 154 29.29 20.78 -0.32
CA HIS A 154 28.82 20.49 1.05
C HIS A 154 29.34 19.13 1.54
N ALA A 155 30.64 18.87 1.40
CA ALA A 155 31.27 17.60 1.77
C ALA A 155 31.04 17.18 3.24
N GLY A 156 30.84 18.14 4.15
CA GLY A 156 30.52 17.88 5.56
C GLY A 156 29.08 17.47 5.83
N ARG A 157 28.18 17.60 4.85
CA ARG A 157 26.76 17.26 4.99
C ARG A 157 26.17 16.77 3.66
N PRO A 158 26.68 15.63 3.13
CA PRO A 158 26.26 15.10 1.85
C PRO A 158 24.81 14.62 1.90
N VAL A 159 24.14 14.68 0.74
CA VAL A 159 22.84 14.07 0.48
C VAL A 159 23.06 12.88 -0.46
N PHE A 160 22.64 11.69 -0.04
CA PHE A 160 22.80 10.46 -0.79
C PHE A 160 21.58 10.19 -1.68
N LEU A 161 21.81 9.62 -2.86
CA LEU A 161 20.77 9.20 -3.79
C LEU A 161 20.31 7.77 -3.45
N LEU A 162 19.00 7.59 -3.29
CA LEU A 162 18.35 6.30 -3.45
C LEU A 162 17.68 6.28 -4.83
N GLN A 163 18.27 5.56 -5.79
CA GLN A 163 17.83 5.57 -7.18
C GLN A 163 16.68 4.58 -7.38
N GLY A 164 15.48 5.09 -7.63
CA GLY A 164 14.34 4.28 -8.04
C GLY A 164 14.47 3.78 -9.48
N ILE A 165 13.96 2.59 -9.73
CA ILE A 165 13.82 1.99 -11.06
C ILE A 165 12.34 1.63 -11.20
N TRP A 166 11.59 2.50 -11.88
CA TRP A 166 10.14 2.37 -11.99
C TRP A 166 9.75 1.23 -12.93
N ALA A 167 8.83 0.38 -12.48
CA ALA A 167 8.29 -0.71 -13.27
C ALA A 167 6.77 -0.54 -13.43
N GLU A 168 6.32 -0.15 -14.61
CA GLU A 168 4.90 -0.14 -14.98
C GLU A 168 4.35 -1.56 -15.05
N LEU A 169 3.03 -1.76 -14.87
CA LEU A 169 2.46 -3.09 -15.12
C LEU A 169 2.47 -3.40 -16.64
N PRO A 170 2.75 -4.66 -17.04
CA PRO A 170 2.58 -5.07 -18.41
C PRO A 170 1.09 -5.11 -18.78
N GLU A 171 0.74 -4.88 -20.05
CA GLU A 171 -0.65 -4.93 -20.53
C GLU A 171 -1.33 -6.28 -20.25
N SER A 172 -0.56 -7.37 -20.22
CA SER A 172 -1.01 -8.73 -19.89
C SER A 172 -1.28 -8.95 -18.40
N ASN A 173 -0.79 -8.06 -17.52
CA ASN A 173 -0.63 -8.28 -16.08
C ASN A 173 0.20 -9.54 -15.71
N ASP A 174 1.00 -10.06 -16.64
CA ASP A 174 1.94 -11.14 -16.42
C ASP A 174 3.37 -10.59 -16.43
N LEU A 175 4.01 -10.56 -15.26
CA LEU A 175 5.38 -10.05 -15.11
C LEU A 175 6.41 -10.89 -15.90
N PHE A 176 6.10 -12.15 -16.23
CA PHE A 176 6.99 -13.01 -17.03
C PHE A 176 6.93 -12.74 -18.53
N ASP A 177 6.13 -11.77 -18.99
CA ASP A 177 6.16 -11.36 -20.40
C ASP A 177 7.60 -11.03 -20.83
N ARG A 178 8.02 -11.65 -21.94
CA ARG A 178 9.43 -11.66 -22.37
C ARG A 178 9.90 -10.28 -22.83
N ASP A 179 9.04 -9.51 -23.49
CA ASP A 179 9.40 -8.21 -24.03
C ASP A 179 9.36 -7.16 -22.92
N TYR A 180 8.39 -7.25 -22.01
CA TYR A 180 8.34 -6.48 -20.78
C TYR A 180 9.57 -6.70 -19.89
N THR A 181 9.92 -7.96 -19.59
CA THR A 181 11.11 -8.29 -18.78
C THR A 181 12.40 -7.77 -19.45
N ARG A 182 12.51 -7.87 -20.79
CA ARG A 182 13.65 -7.31 -21.52
C ARG A 182 13.72 -5.79 -21.41
N ALA A 183 12.58 -5.09 -21.51
CA ALA A 183 12.51 -3.65 -21.39
C ALA A 183 12.94 -3.17 -19.99
N LEU A 184 12.52 -3.88 -18.93
CA LEU A 184 12.94 -3.57 -17.57
C LEU A 184 14.41 -3.84 -17.30
N LYS A 185 14.98 -4.93 -17.83
CA LYS A 185 16.43 -5.15 -17.78
C LYS A 185 17.20 -4.01 -18.46
N GLN A 186 16.65 -3.41 -19.52
CA GLN A 186 17.24 -2.22 -20.13
C GLN A 186 17.11 -0.98 -19.22
N GLU A 187 15.95 -0.77 -18.60
CA GLU A 187 15.75 0.34 -17.64
C GLU A 187 16.73 0.24 -16.45
N ILE A 188 16.97 -0.98 -15.95
CA ILE A 188 17.97 -1.26 -14.91
C ILE A 188 19.37 -0.82 -15.37
N ARG A 189 19.77 -1.17 -16.60
CA ARG A 189 21.07 -0.75 -17.14
C ARG A 189 21.18 0.76 -17.24
N ASP A 190 20.16 1.39 -17.81
CA ASP A 190 20.11 2.83 -18.01
C ASP A 190 20.25 3.55 -16.66
N ALA A 191 19.59 3.06 -15.60
CA ALA A 191 19.70 3.63 -14.26
C ALA A 191 21.12 3.51 -13.67
N VAL A 192 21.76 2.35 -13.81
CA VAL A 192 23.15 2.11 -13.35
C VAL A 192 24.14 2.99 -14.10
N ASP A 193 24.00 3.11 -15.42
CA ASP A 193 24.87 3.91 -16.27
C ASP A 193 24.70 5.41 -16.02
N VAL A 194 23.47 5.86 -15.74
CA VAL A 194 23.16 7.25 -15.37
C VAL A 194 23.84 7.61 -14.05
N VAL A 195 23.71 6.77 -13.01
CA VAL A 195 24.35 6.97 -11.70
C VAL A 195 25.88 7.05 -11.84
N SER A 196 26.44 6.25 -12.74
CA SER A 196 27.89 6.14 -12.96
C SER A 196 28.44 7.15 -13.96
N GLY A 197 27.61 8.06 -14.48
CA GLY A 197 28.05 9.11 -15.41
C GLY A 197 28.45 8.60 -16.80
N ARG A 198 27.88 7.48 -17.26
CA ARG A 198 28.25 6.78 -18.51
C ARG A 198 27.11 6.71 -19.53
N ALA A 199 25.91 7.14 -19.18
CA ALA A 199 24.74 7.01 -20.03
C ALA A 199 24.63 8.10 -21.11
N VAL A 200 24.17 7.69 -22.29
CA VAL A 200 23.58 8.55 -23.33
C VAL A 200 22.24 7.96 -23.69
N LEU A 201 21.16 8.58 -23.22
CA LEU A 201 19.80 8.09 -23.40
C LEU A 201 19.10 8.85 -24.55
N PRO A 202 18.52 8.14 -25.54
CA PRO A 202 17.74 8.79 -26.59
C PRO A 202 16.38 9.26 -26.06
N GLU A 203 15.74 10.18 -26.79
CA GLU A 203 14.38 10.61 -26.47
C GLU A 203 13.39 9.44 -26.58
N ARG A 204 12.59 9.27 -25.53
CA ARG A 204 11.47 8.32 -25.47
C ARG A 204 10.33 8.95 -24.68
N THR A 205 9.11 8.79 -25.18
CA THR A 205 7.90 9.28 -24.49
C THR A 205 7.89 8.78 -23.04
N GLY A 206 7.65 9.69 -22.09
CA GLY A 206 7.58 9.35 -20.68
C GLY A 206 8.92 9.26 -19.95
N HIS A 207 10.06 9.40 -20.64
CA HIS A 207 11.38 9.13 -20.07
C HIS A 207 12.33 10.31 -20.24
N ALA A 208 13.20 10.49 -19.25
CA ALA A 208 14.29 11.45 -19.33
C ALA A 208 15.31 11.02 -20.39
N ALA A 209 15.95 11.99 -21.03
CA ALA A 209 16.91 11.76 -22.10
C ALA A 209 18.10 12.71 -22.02
N GLY A 210 19.16 12.40 -22.75
CA GLY A 210 20.34 13.23 -22.90
C GLY A 210 21.64 12.55 -22.48
N VAL A 211 22.68 13.35 -22.30
CA VAL A 211 24.02 12.88 -21.93
C VAL A 211 24.21 13.08 -20.43
N TYR A 212 24.60 12.02 -19.73
CA TYR A 212 24.78 11.97 -18.29
C TYR A 212 26.27 11.87 -17.92
N PRO A 213 27.02 12.98 -17.89
CA PRO A 213 28.46 12.96 -17.61
C PRO A 213 28.81 13.05 -16.11
N ALA A 214 27.81 13.18 -15.23
CA ALA A 214 28.02 13.36 -13.80
C ALA A 214 28.02 12.00 -13.11
N ASP A 215 29.19 11.54 -12.69
CA ASP A 215 29.32 10.37 -11.83
C ASP A 215 28.92 10.75 -10.39
N VAL A 216 27.81 10.19 -9.92
CA VAL A 216 27.30 10.36 -8.55
C VAL A 216 27.40 9.08 -7.75
N SER A 217 28.10 8.06 -8.25
CA SER A 217 28.21 6.73 -7.64
C SER A 217 28.67 6.78 -6.18
N ALA A 218 29.64 7.64 -5.84
CA ALA A 218 30.13 7.84 -4.46
C ALA A 218 29.07 8.44 -3.51
N PHE A 219 27.99 9.00 -4.06
CA PHE A 219 26.87 9.59 -3.34
C PHE A 219 25.57 8.80 -3.54
N THR A 220 25.63 7.53 -3.96
CA THR A 220 24.45 6.68 -4.11
C THR A 220 24.39 5.64 -3.01
N LEU A 221 23.32 5.66 -2.21
CA LEU A 221 23.01 4.70 -1.15
C LEU A 221 22.68 3.33 -1.71
N GLY A 222 21.87 3.26 -2.77
CA GLY A 222 21.36 2.00 -3.31
C GLY A 222 20.31 2.18 -4.41
N TYR A 223 19.69 1.06 -4.80
CA TYR A 223 18.59 1.05 -5.77
C TYR A 223 17.32 0.45 -5.16
N LEU A 224 16.19 1.00 -5.58
CA LEU A 224 14.87 0.52 -5.20
C LEU A 224 14.05 0.23 -6.46
N PHE A 225 13.79 -1.05 -6.71
CA PHE A 225 13.13 -1.53 -7.91
C PHE A 225 11.61 -1.64 -7.74
N GLY A 226 10.84 -1.19 -8.73
CA GLY A 226 9.39 -1.38 -8.77
C GLY A 226 8.57 -0.19 -8.27
N ARG A 227 7.30 -0.48 -7.97
CA ARG A 227 6.27 0.47 -7.55
C ARG A 227 5.34 -0.17 -6.50
N GLU A 228 4.33 0.57 -6.03
CA GLU A 228 3.21 -0.05 -5.31
C GLU A 228 2.46 -0.98 -6.25
N TRP A 229 2.68 -2.29 -6.10
CA TRP A 229 2.07 -3.33 -6.93
C TRP A 229 0.62 -3.57 -6.54
N GLU A 230 -0.27 -3.70 -7.53
CA GLU A 230 -1.67 -4.03 -7.30
C GLU A 230 -1.85 -5.53 -6.99
N PRO A 231 -2.57 -5.91 -5.91
CA PRO A 231 -2.86 -7.31 -5.58
C PRO A 231 -3.40 -8.13 -6.75
N GLU A 232 -4.28 -7.54 -7.57
CA GLU A 232 -4.85 -8.23 -8.73
C GLU A 232 -3.81 -8.63 -9.78
N ALA A 233 -2.80 -7.80 -10.04
CA ALA A 233 -1.76 -8.11 -11.02
C ALA A 233 -0.89 -9.27 -10.56
N LEU A 234 -0.62 -9.35 -9.25
CA LEU A 234 0.19 -10.44 -8.68
C LEU A 234 -0.56 -11.77 -8.74
N ILE A 235 -1.87 -11.77 -8.48
CA ILE A 235 -2.72 -12.97 -8.63
C ILE A 235 -2.69 -13.50 -10.07
N VAL A 236 -2.74 -12.61 -11.07
CA VAL A 236 -2.66 -12.99 -12.49
C VAL A 236 -1.29 -13.61 -12.80
N THR A 237 -0.21 -12.94 -12.41
CA THR A 237 1.17 -13.42 -12.61
C THR A 237 1.39 -14.78 -11.95
N ASP A 238 1.02 -14.93 -10.68
CA ASP A 238 1.23 -16.16 -9.92
C ASP A 238 0.39 -17.32 -10.46
N THR A 239 -0.82 -17.04 -10.96
CA THR A 239 -1.70 -18.05 -11.55
C THR A 239 -1.18 -18.51 -12.91
N ALA A 240 -0.71 -17.58 -13.76
CA ALA A 240 -0.16 -17.92 -15.07
C ALA A 240 1.14 -18.73 -14.97
N ASN A 241 1.91 -18.53 -13.91
CA ASN A 241 3.27 -19.07 -13.77
C ASN A 241 3.41 -20.10 -12.62
N ARG A 242 2.33 -20.81 -12.24
CA ARG A 242 2.30 -21.81 -11.14
C ARG A 242 3.37 -22.92 -11.22
N ALA A 243 3.99 -23.15 -12.38
CA ALA A 243 5.08 -24.13 -12.53
C ALA A 243 6.43 -23.60 -12.03
N VAL A 244 6.60 -22.28 -11.94
CA VAL A 244 7.81 -21.61 -11.45
C VAL A 244 7.75 -21.61 -9.92
N ARG A 245 8.69 -22.31 -9.27
CA ARG A 245 8.66 -22.57 -7.81
C ARG A 245 9.93 -22.22 -7.06
N SER A 246 11.03 -22.05 -7.79
CA SER A 246 12.32 -21.65 -7.22
C SER A 246 13.14 -20.83 -8.22
N TYR A 247 14.16 -20.14 -7.70
CA TYR A 247 15.14 -19.39 -8.46
C TYR A 247 16.54 -19.59 -7.86
N ASP A 248 17.53 -19.81 -8.70
CA ASP A 248 18.93 -20.00 -8.29
C ASP A 248 19.81 -19.03 -9.10
N GLY A 249 20.00 -17.83 -8.56
CA GLY A 249 20.81 -16.77 -9.13
C GLY A 249 22.17 -16.65 -8.44
N PHE A 250 23.01 -15.74 -8.92
CA PHE A 250 24.39 -15.61 -8.42
C PHE A 250 24.46 -14.86 -7.07
N PHE A 251 23.66 -13.80 -6.92
CA PHE A 251 23.55 -12.96 -5.72
C PHE A 251 22.30 -13.28 -4.90
N PHE A 252 21.22 -13.70 -5.57
CA PHE A 252 19.93 -14.00 -4.96
C PHE A 252 19.43 -15.39 -5.34
N ASN A 253 18.69 -15.99 -4.42
CA ASN A 253 18.04 -17.26 -4.66
C ASN A 253 16.70 -17.33 -3.90
N VAL A 254 15.77 -18.10 -4.44
CA VAL A 254 14.44 -18.34 -3.86
C VAL A 254 14.24 -19.85 -3.82
N PRO A 255 14.57 -20.54 -2.71
CA PRO A 255 14.42 -21.99 -2.63
C PRO A 255 12.96 -22.44 -2.78
N THR A 256 12.02 -21.61 -2.32
CA THR A 256 10.58 -21.76 -2.52
C THR A 256 9.93 -20.39 -2.39
N GLY A 257 9.10 -20.00 -3.35
CA GLY A 257 8.38 -18.72 -3.33
C GLY A 257 7.28 -18.64 -4.38
N SER A 258 6.56 -17.53 -4.43
CA SER A 258 5.61 -17.23 -5.50
C SER A 258 6.34 -16.92 -6.82
N PRO A 259 5.69 -17.11 -7.98
CA PRO A 259 6.26 -16.67 -9.25
C PRO A 259 6.64 -15.19 -9.24
N THR A 260 5.85 -14.32 -8.60
CA THR A 260 6.18 -12.90 -8.47
C THR A 260 7.47 -12.66 -7.67
N GLU A 261 7.65 -13.33 -6.52
CA GLU A 261 8.88 -13.24 -5.72
C GLU A 261 10.11 -13.72 -6.51
N ILE A 262 9.95 -14.77 -7.30
CA ILE A 262 11.00 -15.32 -8.17
C ILE A 262 11.39 -14.34 -9.27
N TRP A 263 10.40 -13.70 -9.91
CA TRP A 263 10.66 -12.69 -10.94
C TRP A 263 11.41 -11.48 -10.37
N LEU A 264 10.98 -10.99 -9.20
CA LEU A 264 11.66 -9.89 -8.51
C LEU A 264 13.10 -10.22 -8.13
N ALA A 265 13.33 -11.42 -7.58
CA ALA A 265 14.69 -11.90 -7.29
C ALA A 265 15.56 -11.92 -8.55
N GLY A 266 15.02 -12.36 -9.69
CA GLY A 266 15.72 -12.33 -10.98
C GLY A 266 16.06 -10.93 -11.48
N MET A 267 15.20 -9.93 -11.23
CA MET A 267 15.49 -8.53 -11.57
C MET A 267 16.60 -7.95 -10.68
N LEU A 268 16.56 -8.23 -9.38
CA LEU A 268 17.61 -7.79 -8.45
C LEU A 268 18.96 -8.47 -8.75
N ASP A 269 18.95 -9.75 -9.08
CA ASP A 269 20.16 -10.50 -9.47
C ASP A 269 20.79 -9.89 -10.72
N TYR A 270 19.99 -9.59 -11.74
CA TYR A 270 20.44 -8.91 -12.95
C TYR A 270 21.03 -7.53 -12.66
N LEU A 271 20.38 -6.74 -11.79
CA LEU A 271 20.85 -5.41 -11.40
C LEU A 271 22.25 -5.47 -10.77
N VAL A 272 22.45 -6.33 -9.77
CA VAL A 272 23.73 -6.45 -9.07
C VAL A 272 24.81 -7.02 -9.99
N GLN A 273 24.47 -8.00 -10.84
CA GLN A 273 25.39 -8.51 -11.86
C GLN A 273 25.88 -7.40 -12.79
N TYR A 274 24.96 -6.59 -13.32
CA TYR A 274 25.31 -5.52 -14.25
C TYR A 274 26.15 -4.45 -13.56
N GLU A 275 25.76 -4.00 -12.36
CA GLU A 275 26.51 -3.00 -11.62
C GLU A 275 27.94 -3.46 -11.29
N ALA A 276 28.11 -4.70 -10.83
CA ALA A 276 29.43 -5.25 -10.54
C ALA A 276 30.30 -5.32 -11.80
N LEU A 277 29.76 -5.82 -12.93
CA LEU A 277 30.51 -5.97 -14.17
C LEU A 277 30.85 -4.65 -14.85
N ALA A 278 29.90 -3.72 -14.91
CA ALA A 278 30.05 -2.45 -15.60
C ALA A 278 30.86 -1.47 -14.75
N CYS A 279 30.54 -1.38 -13.46
CA CYS A 279 30.99 -0.29 -12.60
C CYS A 279 32.00 -0.70 -11.53
N GLY A 280 32.16 -2.01 -11.26
CA GLY A 280 33.10 -2.50 -10.24
C GLY A 280 32.67 -2.10 -8.83
N VAL A 281 31.38 -2.04 -8.58
CA VAL A 281 30.77 -1.61 -7.31
C VAL A 281 29.58 -2.49 -6.98
N GLN A 282 29.20 -2.55 -5.70
CA GLN A 282 27.93 -3.10 -5.26
C GLN A 282 27.28 -2.12 -4.28
N ARG A 283 25.95 -2.03 -4.33
CA ARG A 283 25.14 -1.25 -3.40
C ARG A 283 23.99 -2.07 -2.82
N PRO A 284 23.46 -1.68 -1.65
CA PRO A 284 22.19 -2.18 -1.16
C PRO A 284 21.10 -2.09 -2.22
N VAL A 285 20.31 -3.15 -2.36
CA VAL A 285 19.15 -3.19 -3.26
C VAL A 285 17.92 -3.73 -2.56
N ALA A 286 16.75 -3.32 -3.04
CA ALA A 286 15.44 -3.85 -2.63
C ALA A 286 14.42 -3.69 -3.76
N PHE A 287 13.26 -4.31 -3.60
CA PHE A 287 12.07 -3.97 -4.35
C PHE A 287 11.05 -3.21 -3.48
N VAL A 288 10.19 -2.40 -4.10
CA VAL A 288 9.11 -1.68 -3.42
C VAL A 288 8.04 -2.67 -2.96
N ASN A 289 7.64 -2.55 -1.71
CA ASN A 289 6.46 -3.17 -1.14
C ASN A 289 5.60 -2.10 -0.44
N TRP A 290 4.38 -2.45 -0.06
CA TRP A 290 3.44 -1.57 0.63
C TRP A 290 2.45 -2.39 1.46
N MET A 291 1.71 -1.71 2.34
CA MET A 291 0.90 -2.36 3.38
C MET A 291 -0.07 -3.44 2.84
N PRO A 292 -0.78 -3.27 1.71
CA PRO A 292 -1.68 -4.28 1.17
C PRO A 292 -1.07 -5.61 0.73
N LEU A 293 0.25 -5.64 0.55
CA LEU A 293 1.01 -6.82 0.16
C LEU A 293 1.92 -7.31 1.27
N ASP A 294 1.78 -6.76 2.49
CA ASP A 294 2.56 -7.18 3.62
C ASP A 294 2.28 -8.66 3.97
N PRO A 295 3.23 -9.35 4.63
CA PRO A 295 3.08 -10.76 4.96
C PRO A 295 2.30 -11.01 6.26
N LEU A 296 1.65 -9.97 6.81
CA LEU A 296 0.81 -10.07 7.99
C LEU A 296 -0.64 -10.34 7.56
N PHE A 297 -1.47 -10.79 8.51
CA PHE A 297 -2.89 -11.00 8.24
C PHE A 297 -3.72 -9.95 8.97
N HIS A 298 -4.73 -9.39 8.30
CA HIS A 298 -5.53 -8.27 8.80
C HIS A 298 -7.03 -8.61 8.77
N PRO A 299 -7.57 -9.26 9.83
CA PRO A 299 -8.99 -9.65 9.91
C PRO A 299 -10.00 -8.50 9.76
N SER A 300 -9.63 -7.27 10.05
CA SER A 300 -10.49 -6.10 9.84
C SER A 300 -10.62 -5.70 8.37
N GLU A 301 -9.69 -6.14 7.51
CA GLU A 301 -9.68 -5.84 6.08
C GLU A 301 -10.44 -6.92 5.30
N TYR A 302 -11.59 -6.52 4.75
CA TYR A 302 -12.41 -7.36 3.88
C TYR A 302 -13.39 -6.50 3.08
N ALA A 303 -13.10 -6.32 1.79
CA ALA A 303 -13.99 -5.61 0.88
C ALA A 303 -14.80 -6.62 0.04
N GLN A 304 -16.12 -6.45 0.04
CA GLN A 304 -17.00 -7.21 -0.85
C GLN A 304 -16.96 -6.58 -2.24
N ARG A 305 -16.47 -7.33 -3.24
CA ARG A 305 -16.49 -6.91 -4.64
C ARG A 305 -17.94 -6.79 -5.13
N SER A 306 -18.56 -5.61 -5.03
CA SER A 306 -19.68 -5.14 -5.89
C SER A 306 -20.41 -3.85 -5.47
N ALA A 307 -20.11 -3.21 -4.32
CA ALA A 307 -20.86 -2.01 -3.88
C ALA A 307 -20.03 -0.71 -3.72
N THR A 308 -18.72 -0.80 -3.55
CA THR A 308 -17.81 0.35 -3.36
C THR A 308 -16.63 0.25 -4.33
N ARG A 309 -15.91 1.37 -4.56
CA ARG A 309 -14.65 1.39 -5.32
C ARG A 309 -13.44 0.90 -4.48
N GLU A 310 -13.66 0.46 -3.25
CA GLU A 310 -12.61 -0.11 -2.39
C GLU A 310 -12.26 -1.53 -2.83
N ARG A 311 -10.98 -1.88 -2.75
CA ARG A 311 -10.46 -3.22 -3.02
C ARG A 311 -10.22 -3.95 -1.70
N ASP A 312 -10.08 -5.28 -1.76
CA ASP A 312 -9.65 -6.05 -0.59
C ASP A 312 -8.12 -5.95 -0.53
N GLU A 313 -7.65 -5.17 0.44
CA GLU A 313 -6.23 -4.82 0.61
C GLU A 313 -5.44 -5.86 1.42
N ASP A 314 -5.95 -7.07 1.61
CA ASP A 314 -5.20 -8.16 2.24
C ASP A 314 -5.46 -9.47 1.47
N LEU A 315 -5.38 -9.43 0.14
CA LEU A 315 -5.66 -10.58 -0.75
C LEU A 315 -4.46 -11.49 -1.01
N VAL A 316 -3.29 -10.90 -1.26
CA VAL A 316 -2.07 -11.61 -1.67
C VAL A 316 -0.88 -11.01 -0.93
N THR A 317 0.12 -11.84 -0.66
CA THR A 317 1.33 -11.43 0.05
C THR A 317 2.51 -11.37 -0.92
N LEU A 318 3.36 -10.37 -0.74
CA LEU A 318 4.69 -10.31 -1.29
C LEU A 318 5.69 -10.29 -0.13
N ASP A 319 6.47 -11.36 0.07
CA ASP A 319 7.37 -11.48 1.22
C ASP A 319 8.84 -11.24 0.85
N PRO A 320 9.45 -10.11 1.27
CA PRO A 320 10.89 -9.88 1.16
C PRO A 320 11.77 -11.01 1.73
N LEU A 321 11.32 -11.78 2.73
CA LEU A 321 12.08 -12.89 3.31
C LEU A 321 12.11 -14.14 2.43
N ALA A 322 11.24 -14.26 1.43
CA ALA A 322 11.31 -15.33 0.43
C ALA A 322 12.62 -15.25 -0.38
N VAL A 323 13.18 -14.04 -0.55
CA VAL A 323 14.43 -13.79 -1.26
C VAL A 323 15.63 -13.99 -0.33
N GLN A 324 16.42 -15.01 -0.61
CA GLN A 324 17.68 -15.32 0.06
C GLN A 324 18.85 -14.69 -0.69
N THR A 325 19.92 -14.38 0.05
CA THR A 325 21.15 -13.78 -0.49
C THR A 325 22.30 -14.76 -0.43
N THR A 326 23.24 -14.70 -1.38
CA THR A 326 24.48 -15.48 -1.35
C THR A 326 25.65 -14.66 -0.75
N PRO A 327 26.77 -15.31 -0.38
CA PRO A 327 27.99 -14.60 0.06
C PRO A 327 28.58 -13.63 -0.97
N ALA A 328 28.20 -13.72 -2.24
CA ALA A 328 28.69 -12.83 -3.29
C ALA A 328 28.11 -11.40 -3.17
N LEU A 329 26.95 -11.25 -2.52
CA LEU A 329 26.30 -9.96 -2.29
C LEU A 329 26.85 -9.29 -1.01
N ARG A 330 27.94 -8.55 -1.14
CA ARG A 330 28.60 -7.88 -0.01
C ARG A 330 27.91 -6.60 0.45
N ALA A 331 27.18 -5.93 -0.45
CA ALA A 331 26.43 -4.72 -0.12
C ALA A 331 25.06 -5.02 0.54
N GLY A 332 24.55 -6.23 0.37
CA GLY A 332 23.35 -6.73 1.05
C GLY A 332 22.02 -6.30 0.45
N TYR A 333 20.95 -6.76 1.10
CA TYR A 333 19.55 -6.63 0.69
C TYR A 333 18.73 -6.08 1.86
N TYR A 334 17.63 -5.38 1.58
CA TYR A 334 16.76 -4.79 2.60
C TYR A 334 15.29 -4.86 2.20
N ALA A 335 14.39 -4.75 3.19
CA ALA A 335 12.97 -4.61 2.97
C ALA A 335 12.59 -3.12 2.86
N ALA A 336 11.78 -2.77 1.87
CA ALA A 336 11.34 -1.39 1.63
C ALA A 336 9.80 -1.34 1.56
N TYR A 337 9.18 -0.59 2.48
CA TYR A 337 7.72 -0.47 2.55
C TYR A 337 7.27 0.99 2.45
N HIS A 338 6.22 1.25 1.67
CA HIS A 338 5.40 2.44 1.86
C HIS A 338 4.43 2.17 3.01
N VAL A 339 4.42 3.03 4.04
CA VAL A 339 3.63 2.84 5.26
C VAL A 339 2.96 4.15 5.66
N TYR A 340 1.64 4.21 5.48
CA TYR A 340 0.81 5.38 5.76
C TYR A 340 -0.05 5.19 7.03
N PRO A 341 -0.25 6.22 7.86
CA PRO A 341 -0.92 6.10 9.17
C PRO A 341 -2.46 6.03 9.10
N TYR A 342 -3.03 6.01 7.89
CA TYR A 342 -4.47 6.17 7.64
C TYR A 342 -5.05 5.17 6.64
N TYR A 343 -4.23 4.44 5.88
CA TYR A 343 -4.70 3.50 4.87
C TYR A 343 -3.67 2.39 4.63
N PRO A 344 -4.08 1.13 4.51
CA PRO A 344 -5.46 0.65 4.72
C PRO A 344 -5.95 0.79 6.15
N ASP A 345 -7.27 0.82 6.34
CA ASP A 345 -7.91 1.10 7.65
C ASP A 345 -7.51 0.10 8.75
N PHE A 346 -7.03 -1.10 8.40
CA PHE A 346 -6.55 -2.07 9.38
C PHE A 346 -5.52 -1.49 10.35
N ILE A 347 -4.76 -0.46 9.95
CA ILE A 347 -3.75 0.16 10.81
C ILE A 347 -4.34 0.69 12.13
N PHE A 348 -5.60 1.15 12.11
CA PHE A 348 -6.29 1.64 13.30
C PHE A 348 -7.53 0.82 13.66
N LEU A 349 -7.99 -0.10 12.82
CA LEU A 349 -9.11 -0.99 13.13
C LEU A 349 -8.66 -2.23 13.92
N GLU A 350 -7.44 -2.73 13.66
CA GLU A 350 -6.92 -3.92 14.33
C GLU A 350 -6.70 -3.68 15.83
N PRO A 351 -7.28 -4.51 16.72
CA PRO A 351 -7.08 -4.38 18.17
C PRO A 351 -5.61 -4.36 18.58
N ARG A 352 -4.76 -5.19 17.95
CA ARG A 352 -3.33 -5.28 18.25
C ARG A 352 -2.57 -3.97 18.04
N TYR A 353 -3.01 -3.11 17.12
CA TYR A 353 -2.39 -1.81 16.86
C TYR A 353 -3.01 -0.73 17.75
N ARG A 354 -4.31 -0.78 17.99
CA ARG A 354 -5.02 0.13 18.93
C ARG A 354 -4.54 0.03 20.37
N GLU A 355 -4.21 -1.18 20.80
CA GLU A 355 -3.74 -1.47 22.14
C GLU A 355 -2.25 -1.20 22.30
N HIS A 356 -1.51 -0.97 21.20
CA HIS A 356 -0.09 -0.67 21.25
C HIS A 356 0.18 0.68 21.94
N ARG A 357 1.30 0.74 22.65
CA ARG A 357 1.80 1.95 23.30
C ARG A 357 3.25 2.16 22.89
N ASN A 358 3.57 3.38 22.48
CA ASN A 358 4.93 3.76 22.11
C ASN A 358 5.88 3.77 23.33
N ALA A 359 7.15 4.09 23.09
CA ALA A 359 8.17 4.15 24.16
C ALA A 359 7.85 5.15 25.30
N ARG A 360 6.97 6.14 25.05
CA ARG A 360 6.48 7.10 26.05
C ARG A 360 5.23 6.63 26.80
N GLY A 361 4.67 5.47 26.44
CA GLY A 361 3.44 4.94 27.03
C GLY A 361 2.16 5.52 26.42
N GLU A 362 2.25 6.25 25.31
CA GLU A 362 1.11 6.87 24.62
C GLU A 362 0.52 5.90 23.58
N PRO A 363 -0.80 5.94 23.31
CA PRO A 363 -1.40 5.20 22.19
C PRO A 363 -0.77 5.60 20.86
N ASP A 364 -0.33 4.60 20.10
CA ASP A 364 0.29 4.82 18.79
C ASP A 364 0.04 3.61 17.87
N HIS A 365 -0.94 3.78 16.99
CA HIS A 365 -1.34 2.74 16.04
C HIS A 365 -0.25 2.49 14.98
N TYR A 366 0.45 3.55 14.58
CA TYR A 366 1.50 3.49 13.57
C TYR A 366 2.72 2.73 14.10
N ALA A 367 3.17 3.05 15.32
CA ALA A 367 4.20 2.28 16.00
C ALA A 367 3.78 0.81 16.21
N GLY A 368 2.50 0.56 16.50
CA GLY A 368 1.97 -0.80 16.63
C GLY A 368 2.10 -1.63 15.36
N TYR A 369 1.78 -1.06 14.21
CA TYR A 369 1.99 -1.71 12.92
C TYR A 369 3.48 -1.93 12.62
N LEU A 370 4.31 -0.89 12.80
CA LEU A 370 5.76 -0.99 12.59
C LEU A 370 6.40 -2.05 13.48
N ASN A 371 5.95 -2.19 14.72
CA ASN A 371 6.44 -3.20 15.65
C ASN A 371 6.21 -4.63 15.10
N ASP A 372 5.03 -4.90 14.56
CA ASP A 372 4.67 -6.20 14.02
C ASP A 372 5.41 -6.49 12.70
N LEU A 373 5.42 -5.51 11.79
CA LEU A 373 6.15 -5.59 10.53
C LEU A 373 7.66 -5.78 10.75
N LYS A 374 8.24 -5.05 11.71
CA LYS A 374 9.67 -5.15 12.03
C LYS A 374 10.03 -6.46 12.71
N ARG A 375 9.14 -7.01 13.54
CA ARG A 375 9.30 -8.36 14.12
C ARG A 375 9.31 -9.44 13.05
N TYR A 376 8.46 -9.30 12.05
CA TYR A 376 8.47 -10.21 10.90
C TYR A 376 9.81 -10.12 10.16
N HIS A 377 10.26 -8.91 9.83
CA HIS A 377 11.50 -8.64 9.09
C HIS A 377 12.75 -8.52 9.97
N ALA A 378 12.81 -9.23 11.09
CA ALA A 378 13.93 -9.11 12.01
C ALA A 378 15.18 -9.83 11.46
N GLY A 379 16.33 -9.15 11.51
CA GLY A 379 17.57 -9.56 10.85
C GLY A 379 17.73 -9.07 9.40
N LEU A 380 16.77 -8.28 8.89
CA LEU A 380 16.81 -7.62 7.58
C LEU A 380 16.54 -6.12 7.78
N PRO A 381 17.31 -5.17 7.21
CA PRO A 381 17.01 -3.75 7.39
C PRO A 381 15.63 -3.43 6.83
N LEU A 382 14.82 -2.70 7.60
CA LEU A 382 13.48 -2.28 7.20
C LEU A 382 13.50 -0.78 6.95
N LEU A 383 13.42 -0.37 5.69
CA LEU A 383 13.31 1.03 5.28
C LEU A 383 11.84 1.37 5.05
N VAL A 384 11.32 2.36 5.77
CA VAL A 384 10.02 2.96 5.42
C VAL A 384 10.28 3.95 4.29
N ALA A 385 10.10 3.50 3.05
CA ALA A 385 10.45 4.23 1.83
C ALA A 385 9.45 5.36 1.49
N GLU A 386 8.26 5.32 2.07
CA GLU A 386 7.30 6.42 2.10
C GLU A 386 6.53 6.43 3.41
N PHE A 387 6.45 7.61 4.04
CA PHE A 387 5.52 7.92 5.12
C PHE A 387 5.19 9.42 5.09
N GLY A 388 4.04 9.80 5.62
CA GLY A 388 3.67 11.20 5.75
C GLY A 388 2.17 11.43 5.83
N VAL A 389 1.79 12.63 6.28
CA VAL A 389 0.43 13.16 6.13
C VAL A 389 0.47 14.46 5.31
N PRO A 390 -0.60 14.81 4.57
CA PRO A 390 -0.65 16.05 3.81
C PRO A 390 -1.20 17.23 4.62
N SER A 391 -0.76 18.45 4.30
CA SER A 391 -1.26 19.70 4.88
C SER A 391 -2.46 20.26 4.08
N SER A 392 -3.42 19.39 3.74
CA SER A 392 -4.58 19.75 2.93
C SER A 392 -5.77 20.18 3.77
N ARG A 393 -6.64 20.99 3.17
CA ARG A 393 -7.93 21.30 3.76
C ARG A 393 -8.88 20.11 3.73
N GLY A 394 -8.87 19.34 2.65
CA GLY A 394 -9.65 18.11 2.52
C GLY A 394 -9.02 16.94 3.27
N SER A 395 -9.84 15.94 3.62
CA SER A 395 -9.41 14.73 4.33
C SER A 395 -10.03 13.49 3.69
N SER A 396 -9.20 12.73 2.97
CA SER A 396 -9.66 11.61 2.18
C SER A 396 -9.84 10.33 2.97
N HIS A 397 -9.23 10.20 4.14
CA HIS A 397 -9.39 9.07 5.05
C HIS A 397 -9.24 9.56 6.50
N HIS A 398 -10.12 9.08 7.37
CA HIS A 398 -10.09 9.33 8.79
C HIS A 398 -9.27 8.27 9.53
N SER A 399 -8.48 8.72 10.52
CA SER A 399 -7.73 7.90 11.47
C SER A 399 -8.02 8.35 12.90
N TRP A 400 -8.17 7.41 13.83
CA TRP A 400 -8.69 7.66 15.19
C TRP A 400 -7.78 8.51 16.07
N LEU A 401 -6.47 8.51 15.83
CA LEU A 401 -5.49 9.33 16.56
C LEU A 401 -5.14 10.63 15.82
N GLY A 402 -5.96 11.01 14.84
CA GLY A 402 -5.84 12.30 14.16
C GLY A 402 -4.82 12.33 13.01
N MET A 403 -4.03 11.27 12.76
CA MET A 403 -3.17 11.16 11.58
C MET A 403 -3.98 10.84 10.31
N ASN A 404 -4.96 11.68 10.00
CA ASN A 404 -5.85 11.54 8.84
C ASN A 404 -5.09 11.73 7.53
N HIS A 405 -5.65 11.26 6.42
CA HIS A 405 -5.18 11.57 5.07
C HIS A 405 -5.61 12.98 4.66
N GLY A 406 -5.08 13.98 5.36
CA GLY A 406 -5.41 15.40 5.20
C GLY A 406 -6.29 15.97 6.31
N GLY A 407 -6.63 17.25 6.19
CA GLY A 407 -7.35 18.01 7.22
C GLY A 407 -6.43 18.73 8.21
N HIS A 408 -5.12 18.77 7.91
CA HIS A 408 -4.06 19.31 8.76
C HIS A 408 -3.52 20.62 8.19
N ASP A 409 -3.14 21.55 9.07
CA ASP A 409 -2.33 22.69 8.67
C ASP A 409 -0.85 22.30 8.49
N GLU A 410 -0.04 23.25 8.00
CA GLU A 410 1.38 23.02 7.74
C GLU A 410 2.17 22.68 9.02
N ALA A 411 1.74 23.15 10.19
CA ALA A 411 2.40 22.88 11.46
C ALA A 411 2.02 21.51 12.02
N GLU A 412 0.73 21.16 11.97
CA GLU A 412 0.20 19.85 12.32
C GLU A 412 0.86 18.76 11.46
N GLN A 413 0.98 18.99 10.14
CA GLN A 413 1.70 18.08 9.23
C GLN A 413 3.12 17.77 9.74
N ALA A 414 3.90 18.80 10.11
CA ALA A 414 5.27 18.61 10.56
C ALA A 414 5.35 17.84 11.88
N GLN A 415 4.46 18.14 12.83
CA GLN A 415 4.41 17.44 14.12
C GLN A 415 4.11 15.95 13.94
N MET A 416 3.12 15.61 13.10
CA MET A 416 2.77 14.21 12.81
C MET A 416 3.89 13.49 12.05
N ASN A 417 4.53 14.15 11.08
CA ASN A 417 5.66 13.59 10.35
C ASN A 417 6.87 13.33 11.26
N LEU A 418 7.16 14.21 12.22
CA LEU A 418 8.20 13.99 13.23
C LEU A 418 7.86 12.82 14.16
N ALA A 419 6.61 12.71 14.61
CA ALA A 419 6.16 11.61 15.45
C ALA A 419 6.28 10.25 14.74
N MET A 420 5.92 10.19 13.45
CA MET A 420 6.12 8.97 12.64
C MET A 420 7.59 8.63 12.47
N LEU A 421 8.46 9.61 12.21
CA LEU A 421 9.90 9.36 12.08
C LEU A 421 10.53 8.88 13.40
N GLU A 422 10.08 9.43 14.54
CA GLU A 422 10.45 8.95 15.86
C GLU A 422 10.03 7.48 16.05
N ALA A 423 8.78 7.13 15.71
CA ALA A 423 8.29 5.75 15.78
C ALA A 423 9.11 4.78 14.90
N ILE A 424 9.41 5.17 13.66
CA ILE A 424 10.30 4.41 12.74
C ILE A 424 11.66 4.17 13.41
N HIS A 425 12.23 5.21 14.02
CA HIS A 425 13.52 5.12 14.68
C HIS A 425 13.50 4.22 15.93
N THR A 426 12.48 4.37 16.79
CA THR A 426 12.38 3.66 18.07
C THR A 426 11.95 2.20 17.94
N GLU A 427 11.14 1.85 16.94
CA GLU A 427 10.78 0.46 16.65
C GLU A 427 11.90 -0.33 15.95
N GLY A 428 13.04 0.30 15.66
CA GLY A 428 14.24 -0.38 15.15
C GLY A 428 14.28 -0.54 13.63
N CYS A 429 13.54 0.29 12.89
CA CYS A 429 13.68 0.37 11.44
C CYS A 429 15.03 1.01 11.05
N ALA A 430 15.44 0.80 9.80
CA ALA A 430 16.70 1.28 9.24
C ALA A 430 16.63 2.74 8.76
N GLY A 431 15.42 3.28 8.60
CA GLY A 431 15.20 4.69 8.27
C GLY A 431 13.80 4.97 7.73
N GLY A 432 13.54 6.25 7.49
CA GLY A 432 12.28 6.75 6.94
C GLY A 432 12.52 7.77 5.84
N ILE A 433 11.73 7.72 4.78
CA ILE A 433 11.75 8.69 3.69
C ILE A 433 10.39 9.37 3.59
N LEU A 434 10.38 10.67 3.85
CA LEU A 434 9.18 11.49 3.85
C LEU A 434 8.54 11.57 2.46
N PHE A 435 7.24 11.32 2.38
CA PHE A 435 6.38 11.66 1.24
C PHE A 435 5.67 13.00 1.55
N ALA A 436 6.06 14.12 0.94
CA ALA A 436 7.08 14.28 -0.11
C ALA A 436 7.80 15.63 -0.03
N TRP A 437 8.75 15.87 -0.93
CA TRP A 437 9.44 17.17 -1.02
C TRP A 437 8.56 18.26 -1.63
N LEU A 438 7.81 17.95 -2.70
CA LEU A 438 7.02 18.91 -3.48
C LEU A 438 5.51 18.64 -3.35
N ASP A 439 4.71 19.72 -3.30
CA ASP A 439 3.29 19.66 -3.66
C ASP A 439 3.17 19.46 -5.18
N GLU A 440 2.36 18.49 -5.62
CA GLU A 440 2.26 18.10 -7.03
C GLU A 440 0.80 18.13 -7.52
N TRP A 441 0.45 19.16 -8.30
CA TRP A 441 -0.94 19.45 -8.69
C TRP A 441 -1.56 18.42 -9.64
N PHE A 442 -0.77 17.61 -10.34
CA PHE A 442 -1.30 16.58 -11.25
C PHE A 442 -1.90 15.39 -10.51
N LYS A 443 -1.56 15.20 -9.22
CA LYS A 443 -1.98 14.03 -8.44
C LYS A 443 -3.49 14.02 -8.23
N ARG A 444 -4.04 12.81 -8.23
CA ARG A 444 -5.47 12.51 -8.18
C ARG A 444 -5.76 11.71 -6.91
N ASN A 445 -6.92 11.94 -6.30
CA ASN A 445 -7.35 11.22 -5.11
C ASN A 445 -8.77 10.71 -5.28
N TRP A 446 -8.99 9.44 -4.93
CA TRP A 446 -10.24 8.72 -5.13
C TRP A 446 -11.50 9.45 -4.62
N LEU A 447 -11.38 10.26 -3.55
CA LEU A 447 -12.53 10.94 -2.93
C LEU A 447 -13.06 12.11 -3.76
N VAL A 448 -12.17 12.83 -4.44
CA VAL A 448 -12.50 14.08 -5.15
C VAL A 448 -12.26 14.04 -6.65
N ASP A 449 -11.58 12.99 -7.12
CA ASP A 449 -11.17 12.85 -8.51
C ASP A 449 -12.35 12.80 -9.49
N GLU A 450 -13.44 12.12 -9.12
CA GLU A 450 -14.64 12.05 -9.95
C GLU A 450 -15.32 13.42 -10.16
N PHE A 451 -14.99 14.42 -9.36
CA PHE A 451 -15.53 15.78 -9.47
C PHE A 451 -14.62 16.73 -10.26
N SER A 452 -13.47 16.26 -10.72
CA SER A 452 -12.50 17.06 -11.47
C SER A 452 -12.66 16.81 -12.97
N VAL A 453 -13.56 17.56 -13.59
CA VAL A 453 -13.97 17.40 -14.99
C VAL A 453 -13.80 18.73 -15.73
N PRO A 454 -13.07 18.77 -16.88
CA PRO A 454 -12.35 17.67 -17.55
C PRO A 454 -11.12 17.12 -16.79
N ALA A 455 -10.95 15.80 -16.81
CA ALA A 455 -9.91 15.11 -16.03
C ALA A 455 -8.47 15.44 -16.49
N ASP A 456 -8.27 15.77 -17.76
CA ASP A 456 -6.97 16.15 -18.31
C ASP A 456 -6.49 17.52 -17.80
N ARG A 457 -7.38 18.34 -17.22
CA ARG A 457 -7.04 19.70 -16.77
C ARG A 457 -6.68 19.81 -15.29
N VAL A 458 -6.69 18.69 -14.54
CA VAL A 458 -6.37 18.65 -13.09
C VAL A 458 -5.03 19.31 -12.76
N ARG A 459 -4.00 19.11 -13.60
CA ARG A 459 -2.66 19.70 -13.39
C ARG A 459 -2.62 21.22 -13.44
N LEU A 460 -3.66 21.88 -13.97
CA LEU A 460 -3.69 23.32 -14.21
C LEU A 460 -4.11 24.12 -12.99
N TRP A 461 -4.57 23.50 -11.90
CA TRP A 461 -5.01 24.21 -10.70
C TRP A 461 -4.76 23.37 -9.46
N HIS A 462 -4.68 24.01 -8.30
CA HIS A 462 -4.38 23.32 -7.05
C HIS A 462 -5.66 23.13 -6.25
N ASN A 463 -6.11 21.88 -6.19
CA ASN A 463 -7.26 21.51 -5.39
C ASN A 463 -6.83 21.23 -3.96
N VAL A 464 -6.92 22.23 -3.07
CA VAL A 464 -6.58 22.05 -1.65
C VAL A 464 -7.53 21.11 -0.89
N GLN A 465 -8.63 20.66 -1.52
CA GLN A 465 -9.47 19.58 -1.01
C GLN A 465 -8.97 18.19 -1.44
N ASN A 466 -7.97 18.11 -2.32
CA ASN A 466 -7.29 16.89 -2.72
C ASN A 466 -6.00 16.73 -1.89
N PRO A 467 -5.96 15.80 -0.92
CA PRO A 467 -4.78 15.59 -0.08
C PRO A 467 -3.51 15.24 -0.85
N GLU A 468 -3.64 14.53 -1.97
CA GLU A 468 -2.50 14.06 -2.78
C GLU A 468 -1.69 15.21 -3.41
N GLN A 469 -2.30 16.39 -3.54
CA GLN A 469 -1.61 17.58 -4.07
C GLN A 469 -0.85 18.36 -2.98
N CYS A 470 -1.00 17.99 -1.70
CA CYS A 470 -0.60 18.80 -0.53
C CYS A 470 0.45 18.14 0.39
N PHE A 471 1.17 17.12 -0.08
CA PHE A 471 2.17 16.39 0.74
C PHE A 471 3.51 17.11 0.92
N GLY A 472 3.86 18.02 0.02
CA GLY A 472 5.19 18.61 -0.07
C GLY A 472 5.61 19.39 1.16
N MET A 473 6.91 19.45 1.42
CA MET A 473 7.53 20.46 2.29
C MET A 473 7.69 21.81 1.56
N VAL A 474 7.67 21.77 0.23
CA VAL A 474 7.62 22.92 -0.68
C VAL A 474 6.22 23.02 -1.27
N LYS A 475 5.60 24.20 -1.14
CA LYS A 475 4.32 24.52 -1.75
C LYS A 475 4.53 25.34 -3.02
N PHE A 476 3.70 25.06 -4.02
CA PHE A 476 3.44 25.99 -5.12
C PHE A 476 2.04 26.56 -4.97
N GLY A 477 1.92 27.89 -4.92
CA GLY A 477 0.65 28.59 -4.79
C GLY A 477 0.80 30.05 -5.21
N ARG A 478 -0.23 30.66 -5.78
CA ARG A 478 -0.16 32.07 -6.16
C ARG A 478 -0.34 33.00 -4.96
N GLU A 479 -1.20 32.59 -4.03
CA GLU A 479 -1.53 33.30 -2.79
C GLU A 479 -1.83 34.79 -3.09
N MET A 480 -2.79 35.05 -4.00
CA MET A 480 -3.07 36.42 -4.46
C MET A 480 -3.55 37.33 -3.33
N VAL A 481 -4.36 36.78 -2.44
CA VAL A 481 -4.91 37.46 -1.27
C VAL A 481 -4.51 36.68 -0.03
N THR A 482 -3.96 37.40 0.95
CA THR A 482 -3.73 36.90 2.31
C THR A 482 -4.95 37.22 3.13
N VAL A 483 -5.57 36.23 3.78
CA VAL A 483 -6.73 36.45 4.63
C VAL A 483 -6.21 36.88 6.01
N ASP A 484 -6.06 38.19 6.23
CA ASP A 484 -5.51 38.77 7.46
C ASP A 484 -6.15 40.11 7.87
N GLY A 485 -7.11 40.59 7.08
CA GLY A 485 -7.83 41.85 7.27
C GLY A 485 -7.08 43.09 6.81
N ASP A 486 -5.86 42.96 6.26
CA ASP A 486 -5.22 44.02 5.49
C ASP A 486 -5.76 44.00 4.06
N THR A 487 -6.13 45.17 3.57
CA THR A 487 -6.84 45.32 2.30
C THR A 487 -5.94 45.74 1.14
N SER A 488 -4.63 45.79 1.39
CA SER A 488 -3.63 46.34 0.48
C SER A 488 -3.35 45.48 -0.76
N ASP A 489 -3.61 44.18 -0.68
CA ASP A 489 -3.48 43.18 -1.75
C ASP A 489 -4.72 43.09 -2.65
N TRP A 490 -5.88 43.60 -2.21
CA TRP A 490 -7.09 43.67 -3.02
C TRP A 490 -6.98 44.68 -4.16
N THR A 491 -6.90 44.17 -5.38
CA THR A 491 -6.91 44.98 -6.60
C THR A 491 -8.25 44.86 -7.33
N GLY A 492 -8.73 45.97 -7.91
CA GLY A 492 -9.97 45.99 -8.71
C GLY A 492 -11.14 46.74 -8.07
N ARG A 493 -12.22 46.89 -8.84
CA ARG A 493 -13.44 47.59 -8.41
C ARG A 493 -14.39 46.65 -7.65
N PRO A 494 -15.19 47.16 -6.69
CA PRO A 494 -16.24 46.38 -6.04
C PRO A 494 -17.21 45.78 -7.06
N LEU A 495 -17.64 44.53 -6.83
CA LEU A 495 -18.75 43.90 -7.55
C LEU A 495 -20.07 44.62 -7.29
N ALA A 496 -20.23 45.10 -6.06
CA ALA A 496 -21.31 45.97 -5.65
C ALA A 496 -20.80 46.98 -4.61
N GLN A 497 -21.36 48.17 -4.67
CA GLN A 497 -21.10 49.27 -3.74
C GLN A 497 -22.46 49.82 -3.29
N ALA A 498 -22.64 50.00 -2.00
CA ALA A 498 -23.82 50.64 -1.46
C ALA A 498 -23.89 52.11 -1.86
N ARG A 499 -25.11 52.60 -2.08
CA ARG A 499 -25.36 54.02 -2.36
C ARG A 499 -25.32 54.88 -1.10
N ASP A 500 -25.65 54.29 0.05
CA ASP A 500 -25.66 54.93 1.36
C ASP A 500 -24.53 54.35 2.21
N PRO A 501 -23.54 55.15 2.64
CA PRO A 501 -22.46 54.70 3.53
C PRO A 501 -22.94 54.14 4.89
N GLY A 502 -24.16 54.46 5.33
CA GLY A 502 -24.78 53.91 6.53
C GLY A 502 -25.38 52.50 6.35
N SER A 503 -25.42 51.96 5.13
CA SER A 503 -25.90 50.61 4.87
C SER A 503 -24.96 49.59 5.52
N GLY A 504 -25.50 48.65 6.31
CA GLY A 504 -24.69 47.70 7.09
C GLY A 504 -23.54 47.03 6.32
N ILE A 505 -23.77 46.64 5.06
CA ILE A 505 -22.73 46.19 4.12
C ILE A 505 -22.51 47.30 3.07
N THR A 506 -21.31 47.86 3.01
CA THR A 506 -20.97 48.99 2.14
C THR A 506 -20.38 48.57 0.81
N ALA A 507 -19.63 47.46 0.75
CA ALA A 507 -19.05 46.97 -0.50
C ALA A 507 -18.81 45.45 -0.48
N LEU A 508 -18.90 44.84 -1.66
CA LEU A 508 -18.57 43.43 -1.90
C LEU A 508 -17.55 43.35 -3.04
N ARG A 509 -16.44 42.64 -2.80
CA ARG A 509 -15.38 42.36 -3.79
C ARG A 509 -15.19 40.87 -3.97
N ALA A 510 -14.69 40.48 -5.14
CA ALA A 510 -14.22 39.12 -5.40
C ALA A 510 -12.88 39.15 -6.15
N ALA A 511 -12.04 38.17 -5.85
CA ALA A 511 -10.79 37.88 -6.54
C ALA A 511 -10.65 36.36 -6.70
N ALA A 512 -9.72 35.91 -7.56
CA ALA A 512 -9.54 34.49 -7.86
C ALA A 512 -8.10 34.21 -8.25
N ASP A 513 -7.61 33.04 -7.82
CA ASP A 513 -6.38 32.44 -8.32
C ASP A 513 -6.56 30.94 -8.58
N GLU A 514 -5.44 30.27 -8.81
CA GLU A 514 -5.33 28.86 -9.14
C GLU A 514 -5.78 27.93 -7.99
N GLU A 515 -6.01 28.44 -6.77
CA GLU A 515 -6.44 27.68 -5.58
C GLU A 515 -7.84 28.06 -5.11
N TYR A 516 -8.14 29.37 -5.07
CA TYR A 516 -9.30 29.90 -4.35
C TYR A 516 -10.12 30.93 -5.12
N CYS A 517 -11.41 30.99 -4.77
CA CYS A 517 -12.29 32.13 -4.94
C CYS A 517 -12.28 32.96 -3.65
N TYR A 518 -11.90 34.23 -3.73
CA TYR A 518 -11.84 35.14 -2.59
C TYR A 518 -13.02 36.09 -2.59
N LEU A 519 -13.58 36.37 -1.42
CA LEU A 519 -14.62 37.37 -1.19
C LEU A 519 -14.21 38.32 -0.08
N ARG A 520 -14.57 39.59 -0.22
CA ARG A 520 -14.42 40.59 0.84
C ARG A 520 -15.66 41.43 1.01
N LEU A 521 -16.05 41.61 2.26
CA LEU A 521 -17.11 42.51 2.68
C LEU A 521 -16.52 43.70 3.44
N ASP A 522 -16.88 44.91 3.02
CA ASP A 522 -16.66 46.12 3.81
C ASP A 522 -17.98 46.49 4.50
N LEU A 523 -17.94 46.67 5.81
CA LEU A 523 -19.12 46.96 6.63
C LEU A 523 -19.14 48.42 7.09
N ALA A 524 -20.34 48.96 7.36
CA ALA A 524 -20.46 50.31 7.92
C ALA A 524 -19.94 50.38 9.37
N ARG A 525 -20.09 49.26 10.10
CA ARG A 525 -19.69 49.05 11.50
C ARG A 525 -19.22 47.63 11.70
N GLU A 526 -18.55 47.36 12.82
CA GLU A 526 -18.12 46.01 13.17
C GLU A 526 -19.34 45.07 13.30
N PRO A 527 -19.18 43.77 12.95
CA PRO A 527 -20.23 42.77 13.12
C PRO A 527 -20.65 42.61 14.59
N ASP A 528 -21.96 42.56 14.84
CA ASP A 528 -22.51 42.13 16.11
C ASP A 528 -22.84 40.63 16.05
N TRP A 529 -21.81 39.80 16.27
CA TRP A 529 -21.89 38.34 16.25
C TRP A 529 -22.85 37.75 17.28
N SER A 530 -23.17 38.50 18.35
CA SER A 530 -24.10 38.03 19.38
C SER A 530 -25.55 37.94 18.90
N ARG A 531 -25.86 38.61 17.78
CA ARG A 531 -27.22 38.79 17.30
C ARG A 531 -27.40 38.49 15.83
N TYR A 532 -26.44 38.88 14.99
CA TYR A 532 -26.62 38.84 13.54
C TYR A 532 -25.72 37.81 12.87
N VAL A 533 -26.28 37.16 11.87
CA VAL A 533 -25.55 36.29 10.94
C VAL A 533 -25.25 37.08 9.68
N ILE A 534 -24.01 36.98 9.21
CA ILE A 534 -23.60 37.47 7.91
C ILE A 534 -23.68 36.32 6.91
N GLY A 535 -24.48 36.48 5.87
CA GLY A 535 -24.69 35.48 4.84
C GLY A 535 -24.27 35.94 3.46
N ILE A 536 -23.79 35.01 2.62
CA ILE A 536 -23.54 35.22 1.19
C ILE A 536 -24.21 34.10 0.41
N ALA A 537 -25.26 34.43 -0.33
CA ALA A 537 -25.88 33.53 -1.29
C ALA A 537 -25.11 33.58 -2.62
N ILE A 538 -24.82 32.42 -3.20
CA ILE A 538 -24.01 32.26 -4.41
C ILE A 538 -24.82 31.51 -5.47
N ASP A 539 -24.96 32.14 -6.63
CA ASP A 539 -25.43 31.55 -7.89
C ASP A 539 -24.20 31.25 -8.76
N THR A 540 -24.01 29.96 -9.05
CA THR A 540 -22.82 29.43 -9.73
C THR A 540 -23.04 29.16 -11.22
N TYR A 541 -24.29 29.04 -11.70
CA TYR A 541 -24.57 28.59 -13.07
C TYR A 541 -25.71 29.34 -13.77
N ASP A 542 -26.98 28.98 -13.53
CA ASP A 542 -28.17 29.53 -14.20
C ASP A 542 -29.05 30.23 -13.16
N PRO A 543 -29.42 31.52 -13.33
CA PRO A 543 -30.23 32.22 -12.34
C PRO A 543 -31.63 31.63 -12.13
N LYS A 544 -32.07 30.68 -12.98
CA LYS A 544 -33.34 29.97 -12.84
C LYS A 544 -33.19 28.58 -12.22
N ALA A 545 -31.96 28.04 -12.09
CA ALA A 545 -31.67 26.76 -11.46
C ALA A 545 -31.12 26.98 -10.05
N GLY A 546 -31.37 26.04 -9.13
CA GLY A 546 -31.04 26.16 -7.71
C GLY A 546 -32.21 26.68 -6.88
N ASN A 547 -31.96 26.91 -5.59
CA ASN A 547 -33.01 27.30 -4.65
C ASN A 547 -33.29 28.80 -4.69
N THR A 548 -34.51 29.22 -4.96
CA THR A 548 -34.90 30.65 -4.95
C THR A 548 -35.39 31.12 -3.58
N ARG A 549 -35.14 30.35 -2.51
CA ARG A 549 -35.55 30.66 -1.14
C ARG A 549 -34.46 30.26 -0.16
N LEU A 550 -34.16 31.12 0.82
CA LEU A 550 -33.32 30.78 1.98
C LEU A 550 -34.24 30.44 3.15
N GLY A 551 -34.58 29.15 3.30
CA GLY A 551 -35.62 28.69 4.22
C GLY A 551 -35.40 29.14 5.66
N ARG A 552 -34.17 28.98 6.17
CA ARG A 552 -33.76 29.36 7.53
C ARG A 552 -33.98 30.84 7.87
N PHE A 553 -33.87 31.71 6.86
CA PHE A 553 -34.00 33.16 7.04
C PHE A 553 -35.36 33.69 6.60
N GLY A 554 -36.23 32.86 6.01
CA GLY A 554 -37.49 33.30 5.44
C GLY A 554 -37.35 34.32 4.30
N LEU A 555 -36.24 34.29 3.56
CA LEU A 555 -35.92 35.22 2.47
C LEU A 555 -36.11 34.57 1.11
N ASP A 556 -36.62 35.32 0.14
CA ASP A 556 -36.64 34.90 -1.26
C ASP A 556 -35.39 35.43 -1.99
N CYS A 557 -34.91 34.69 -2.99
CA CYS A 557 -33.79 35.06 -3.84
C CYS A 557 -34.26 35.34 -5.27
N ALA A 558 -33.74 36.40 -5.88
CA ALA A 558 -34.03 36.70 -7.29
C ALA A 558 -33.36 35.75 -8.29
N ASN A 559 -32.31 35.06 -7.85
CA ASN A 559 -31.63 34.00 -8.59
C ASN A 559 -31.81 32.69 -7.83
N GLY A 560 -31.79 31.56 -8.54
CA GLY A 560 -31.57 30.28 -7.91
C GLY A 560 -30.15 30.22 -7.33
N THR A 561 -30.07 29.71 -6.10
CA THR A 561 -28.88 29.75 -5.25
C THR A 561 -28.43 28.32 -5.00
N GLU A 562 -27.19 27.99 -5.36
CA GLU A 562 -26.59 26.69 -5.08
C GLU A 562 -25.88 26.66 -3.72
N PHE A 563 -25.26 27.77 -3.30
CA PHE A 563 -24.48 27.81 -2.06
C PHE A 563 -24.84 28.98 -1.16
N LEU A 564 -24.70 28.75 0.13
CA LEU A 564 -24.93 29.74 1.17
C LEU A 564 -23.76 29.72 2.16
N VAL A 565 -22.94 30.77 2.15
CA VAL A 565 -21.90 31.00 3.16
C VAL A 565 -22.55 31.67 4.36
N LEU A 566 -22.32 31.15 5.57
CA LEU A 566 -22.85 31.70 6.81
C LEU A 566 -21.70 31.93 7.80
N LEU A 567 -21.59 33.16 8.31
CA LEU A 567 -20.67 33.55 9.38
C LEU A 567 -21.51 34.01 10.57
N ARG A 568 -21.49 33.25 11.67
CA ARG A 568 -22.28 33.54 12.87
C ARG A 568 -21.42 34.14 13.97
N ASP A 569 -20.28 33.52 14.20
CA ASP A 569 -19.20 33.99 15.08
C ASP A 569 -17.88 33.34 14.65
N THR A 570 -16.79 33.59 15.39
CA THR A 570 -15.45 33.08 15.07
C THR A 570 -15.28 31.56 15.23
N SER A 571 -16.24 30.86 15.83
CA SER A 571 -16.26 29.41 16.02
C SER A 571 -17.29 28.68 15.14
N ASP A 572 -18.27 29.39 14.61
CA ASP A 572 -19.34 28.83 13.77
C ASP A 572 -19.47 29.58 12.44
N ALA A 573 -18.81 29.02 11.43
CA ALA A 573 -18.90 29.46 10.04
C ALA A 573 -18.92 28.24 9.10
N GLU A 574 -19.73 28.31 8.05
CA GLU A 574 -19.94 27.18 7.13
C GLU A 574 -20.39 27.61 5.72
N VAL A 575 -20.16 26.73 4.75
CA VAL A 575 -20.75 26.75 3.41
C VAL A 575 -21.75 25.62 3.32
N LEU A 576 -23.00 25.98 3.11
CA LEU A 576 -24.08 25.04 2.82
C LEU A 576 -24.32 24.96 1.32
N VAL A 577 -24.81 23.81 0.87
CA VAL A 577 -25.19 23.54 -0.53
C VAL A 577 -26.68 23.28 -0.63
N ASP A 578 -27.31 23.64 -1.75
CA ASP A 578 -28.65 23.16 -2.09
C ASP A 578 -28.65 21.62 -2.00
N SER A 579 -29.59 21.05 -1.25
CA SER A 579 -29.72 19.60 -1.07
C SER A 579 -29.75 18.81 -2.38
N GLY A 580 -30.20 19.41 -3.49
CA GLY A 580 -30.22 18.77 -4.82
C GLY A 580 -28.87 18.74 -5.53
N TYR A 581 -27.95 19.59 -5.09
CA TYR A 581 -26.62 19.78 -5.65
C TYR A 581 -25.49 19.29 -4.71
N SER A 582 -25.85 18.68 -3.58
CA SER A 582 -24.90 18.03 -2.68
C SER A 582 -24.18 16.85 -3.34
N LEU A 583 -22.88 16.73 -3.09
CA LEU A 583 -22.07 15.61 -3.55
C LEU A 583 -22.18 14.37 -2.65
N TYR A 584 -22.76 14.52 -1.46
CA TYR A 584 -22.92 13.42 -0.52
C TYR A 584 -23.86 12.35 -1.08
N HIS A 585 -23.41 11.10 -1.04
CA HIS A 585 -24.18 9.94 -1.46
C HIS A 585 -23.79 8.75 -0.59
N ASP A 586 -24.78 8.06 -0.01
CA ASP A 586 -24.55 6.78 0.66
C ASP A 586 -24.71 5.63 -0.37
N PRO A 587 -23.62 4.95 -0.77
CA PRO A 587 -23.67 3.86 -1.73
C PRO A 587 -24.54 2.67 -1.28
N HIS A 588 -24.83 2.55 0.01
CA HIS A 588 -25.65 1.47 0.55
C HIS A 588 -27.15 1.81 0.60
N SER A 589 -27.52 3.06 0.32
CA SER A 589 -28.92 3.50 0.29
C SER A 589 -29.63 3.14 -1.04
N GLY A 590 -28.87 2.79 -2.08
CA GLY A 590 -29.37 2.50 -3.43
C GLY A 590 -29.92 3.73 -4.19
N ALA A 591 -29.91 4.92 -3.58
CA ALA A 591 -30.47 6.14 -4.15
C ALA A 591 -29.39 6.96 -4.87
N LEU A 592 -29.29 6.80 -6.20
CA LEU A 592 -28.46 7.68 -7.02
C LEU A 592 -29.10 9.08 -7.10
N SER A 593 -28.36 10.13 -6.73
CA SER A 593 -28.78 11.52 -6.95
C SER A 593 -28.12 12.06 -8.22
N ALA A 594 -28.87 12.85 -8.99
CA ALA A 594 -28.37 13.44 -10.23
C ALA A 594 -27.31 14.54 -9.98
N ARG A 595 -26.96 14.89 -8.73
CA ARG A 595 -25.88 15.85 -8.37
C ARG A 595 -25.79 17.05 -9.32
N ARG A 596 -26.91 17.72 -9.57
CA ARG A 596 -27.05 18.82 -10.54
C ARG A 596 -27.92 19.95 -10.00
N THR A 597 -27.71 21.17 -10.48
CA THR A 597 -28.59 22.28 -10.11
C THR A 597 -29.91 22.20 -10.90
N VAL A 598 -31.03 22.30 -10.21
CA VAL A 598 -32.40 22.30 -10.77
C VAL A 598 -33.24 23.37 -10.07
N PRO A 599 -34.28 23.94 -10.71
CA PRO A 599 -35.14 24.94 -10.07
C PRO A 599 -35.82 24.40 -8.81
N ARG A 600 -35.61 25.06 -7.66
CA ARG A 600 -36.21 24.70 -6.36
C ARG A 600 -36.66 25.92 -5.57
N ARG A 601 -37.57 25.70 -4.61
CA ARG A 601 -38.06 26.75 -3.69
C ARG A 601 -38.36 26.24 -2.27
N ASP A 602 -37.95 25.02 -1.94
CA ASP A 602 -38.15 24.45 -0.60
C ASP A 602 -37.22 25.07 0.45
N GLY A 603 -36.18 25.79 0.05
CA GLY A 603 -35.19 26.39 0.93
C GLY A 603 -34.28 25.40 1.65
N ALA A 604 -34.13 24.18 1.13
CA ALA A 604 -33.33 23.11 1.72
C ALA A 604 -31.83 23.24 1.37
N PHE A 605 -31.06 23.79 2.30
CA PHE A 605 -29.60 23.81 2.27
C PHE A 605 -29.03 22.85 3.32
N VAL A 606 -28.03 22.06 2.94
CA VAL A 606 -27.40 21.02 3.76
C VAL A 606 -25.89 21.19 3.81
N ALA A 607 -25.26 20.58 4.81
CA ALA A 607 -23.80 20.54 4.90
C ALA A 607 -23.19 19.75 3.74
N GLN A 608 -22.06 20.23 3.24
CA GLN A 608 -21.23 19.50 2.28
C GLN A 608 -20.48 18.37 2.99
N ARG A 609 -20.74 17.12 2.60
CA ARG A 609 -20.12 15.92 3.19
C ARG A 609 -19.63 14.98 2.10
N LEU A 610 -18.55 14.26 2.38
CA LEU A 610 -18.06 13.14 1.57
C LEU A 610 -17.69 11.97 2.49
N ILE A 611 -17.85 10.73 2.01
CA ILE A 611 -17.52 9.52 2.77
C ILE A 611 -16.02 9.29 2.67
N SER A 612 -15.28 9.55 3.76
CA SER A 612 -13.82 9.37 3.83
C SER A 612 -13.42 7.93 4.17
N ASN A 613 -14.27 7.17 4.87
CA ASN A 613 -14.07 5.74 5.09
C ASN A 613 -15.40 5.05 4.80
N HIS A 614 -15.41 4.03 3.95
CA HIS A 614 -16.65 3.32 3.64
C HIS A 614 -17.05 2.36 4.76
N ARG A 615 -18.33 1.99 4.78
CA ARG A 615 -18.83 0.93 5.65
C ARG A 615 -18.20 -0.39 5.22
N ARG A 616 -17.63 -1.14 6.16
CA ARG A 616 -17.05 -2.47 5.91
C ARG A 616 -17.72 -3.54 6.77
N VAL A 617 -17.64 -4.79 6.33
CA VAL A 617 -18.09 -5.95 7.12
C VAL A 617 -16.95 -6.95 7.14
N THR A 618 -16.39 -7.21 8.31
CA THR A 618 -15.25 -8.11 8.49
C THR A 618 -15.61 -9.55 8.10
N PRO A 619 -14.63 -10.44 7.87
CA PRO A 619 -14.89 -11.85 7.61
C PRO A 619 -15.65 -12.54 8.75
N SER A 620 -15.50 -12.07 10.00
CA SER A 620 -16.23 -12.56 11.18
C SER A 620 -17.65 -12.00 11.30
N GLY A 621 -18.06 -11.09 10.40
CA GLY A 621 -19.41 -10.54 10.34
C GLY A 621 -19.64 -9.26 11.16
N GLU A 622 -18.59 -8.68 11.73
CA GLU A 622 -18.68 -7.37 12.39
C GLU A 622 -18.87 -6.26 11.35
N THR A 623 -19.80 -5.33 11.59
CA THR A 623 -20.03 -4.18 10.71
C THR A 623 -19.32 -2.94 11.26
N ILE A 624 -18.42 -2.39 10.46
CA ILE A 624 -17.69 -1.15 10.73
C ILE A 624 -18.43 -0.02 10.01
N PRO A 625 -18.93 1.01 10.72
CA PRO A 625 -19.71 2.08 10.11
C PRO A 625 -18.86 2.94 9.17
N ALA A 626 -19.50 3.54 8.17
CA ALA A 626 -18.85 4.55 7.34
C ALA A 626 -18.55 5.82 8.15
N TYR A 627 -17.50 6.54 7.76
CA TYR A 627 -17.17 7.87 8.29
C TYR A 627 -17.32 8.92 7.19
N ALA A 628 -18.09 9.97 7.45
CA ALA A 628 -18.29 11.08 6.52
C ALA A 628 -17.71 12.37 7.08
N THR A 629 -16.80 12.99 6.32
CA THR A 629 -16.16 14.25 6.67
C THR A 629 -17.01 15.43 6.19
N GLU A 630 -17.19 16.44 7.03
CA GLU A 630 -17.86 17.71 6.68
C GLU A 630 -16.85 18.71 6.10
N TYR A 631 -17.00 19.04 4.83
CA TYR A 631 -16.09 19.95 4.10
C TYR A 631 -16.52 21.41 4.17
N GLY A 632 -17.80 21.66 4.47
CA GLY A 632 -18.40 22.99 4.51
C GLY A 632 -17.92 23.91 5.63
N ARG A 633 -17.33 23.38 6.71
CA ARG A 633 -16.91 24.17 7.88
C ARG A 633 -15.78 25.12 7.55
N LEU A 634 -15.93 26.41 7.83
CA LEU A 634 -14.93 27.44 7.56
C LEU A 634 -14.13 27.79 8.82
N ARG A 635 -12.81 27.72 8.76
CA ARG A 635 -11.94 28.02 9.93
C ARG A 635 -11.65 29.51 10.03
N PHE A 636 -11.89 30.11 11.19
CA PHE A 636 -11.49 31.49 11.48
C PHE A 636 -9.99 31.57 11.79
N GLY A 637 -9.29 32.54 11.21
CA GLY A 637 -7.89 32.79 11.51
C GLY A 637 -7.20 33.57 10.41
N ARG A 638 -5.93 33.91 10.63
CA ARG A 638 -5.11 34.54 9.60
C ARG A 638 -4.43 33.46 8.77
N SER A 639 -4.43 33.58 7.43
CA SER A 639 -3.91 32.53 6.55
C SER A 639 -2.39 32.39 6.54
N ASP A 640 -1.68 33.41 7.05
CA ASP A 640 -0.23 33.38 7.27
C ASP A 640 0.16 32.67 8.58
N ASP A 641 -0.72 32.70 9.58
CA ASP A 641 -0.55 31.99 10.87
C ASP A 641 -1.03 30.53 10.79
N ASN A 642 -2.17 30.27 10.11
CA ASN A 642 -2.74 28.94 9.93
C ASN A 642 -3.12 28.71 8.45
N SER A 643 -2.48 27.74 7.81
CA SER A 643 -2.69 27.46 6.38
C SER A 643 -4.09 26.97 6.03
N LEU A 644 -4.89 26.53 7.01
CA LEU A 644 -6.29 26.11 6.83
C LEU A 644 -7.32 27.20 7.19
N ALA A 645 -6.90 28.39 7.61
CA ALA A 645 -7.83 29.48 7.90
C ALA A 645 -8.58 29.92 6.65
N ASP A 646 -9.90 29.84 6.61
CA ASP A 646 -10.71 30.20 5.45
C ASP A 646 -11.20 31.65 5.48
N TRP A 647 -11.33 32.24 6.66
CA TRP A 647 -11.84 33.60 6.80
C TRP A 647 -11.30 34.33 8.02
N TYR A 648 -11.28 35.65 7.93
CA TYR A 648 -10.88 36.53 9.03
C TYR A 648 -11.71 37.80 9.03
N ALA A 649 -11.90 38.37 10.22
CA ALA A 649 -12.60 39.63 10.38
C ALA A 649 -11.74 40.58 11.22
N ARG A 650 -11.46 41.77 10.65
CA ARG A 650 -10.71 42.84 11.32
C ARG A 650 -11.51 44.13 11.27
N GLY A 651 -12.11 44.47 12.40
CA GLY A 651 -12.99 45.64 12.53
C GLY A 651 -14.15 45.59 11.54
N ARG A 652 -14.09 46.41 10.49
CA ARG A 652 -15.14 46.55 9.47
C ARG A 652 -14.90 45.73 8.19
N VAL A 653 -13.84 44.96 8.14
CA VAL A 653 -13.47 44.16 6.97
C VAL A 653 -13.62 42.68 7.31
N ILE A 654 -14.25 41.94 6.41
CA ILE A 654 -14.28 40.48 6.43
C ILE A 654 -13.71 39.97 5.12
N GLU A 655 -12.77 39.05 5.22
CA GLU A 655 -12.14 38.35 4.10
C GLU A 655 -12.42 36.86 4.19
N ILE A 656 -12.72 36.25 3.05
CA ILE A 656 -13.09 34.85 2.93
C ILE A 656 -12.36 34.29 1.71
N ARG A 657 -11.74 33.13 1.82
CA ARG A 657 -11.23 32.33 0.71
C ARG A 657 -11.98 31.00 0.67
N LEU A 658 -12.44 30.61 -0.50
CA LEU A 658 -13.24 29.41 -0.73
C LEU A 658 -12.52 28.56 -1.79
N PRO A 659 -12.14 27.30 -1.47
CA PRO A 659 -11.61 26.39 -2.48
C PRO A 659 -12.59 26.22 -3.64
N TRP A 660 -12.10 26.18 -4.88
CA TRP A 660 -12.97 26.01 -6.05
C TRP A 660 -13.87 24.78 -5.95
N ALA A 661 -13.30 23.64 -5.56
CA ALA A 661 -14.05 22.40 -5.40
C ALA A 661 -15.12 22.45 -4.29
N LEU A 662 -15.04 23.38 -3.32
CA LEU A 662 -16.07 23.51 -2.27
C LEU A 662 -17.39 24.06 -2.85
N LEU A 663 -17.26 24.82 -3.95
CA LEU A 663 -18.36 25.40 -4.72
C LEU A 663 -18.75 24.52 -5.92
N ASN A 664 -18.36 23.24 -5.93
CA ASN A 664 -18.54 22.31 -7.04
C ASN A 664 -18.02 22.87 -8.40
N VAL A 665 -17.01 23.74 -8.37
CA VAL A 665 -16.25 24.16 -9.56
C VAL A 665 -15.26 23.05 -9.86
N SER A 666 -15.47 22.36 -10.98
CA SER A 666 -14.73 21.16 -11.37
C SER A 666 -13.42 21.47 -12.10
N ASP A 667 -13.36 22.63 -12.77
CA ASP A 667 -12.14 23.18 -13.35
C ASP A 667 -12.23 24.72 -13.43
N PRO A 668 -11.55 25.46 -12.53
CA PRO A 668 -11.55 26.91 -12.58
C PRO A 668 -10.78 27.46 -13.80
N SER A 669 -9.85 26.70 -14.39
CA SER A 669 -9.05 27.17 -15.52
C SER A 669 -9.86 27.38 -16.79
N SER A 670 -10.93 26.58 -16.98
CA SER A 670 -11.85 26.65 -18.13
C SER A 670 -13.32 26.93 -17.75
N PHE A 671 -13.56 27.45 -16.55
CA PHE A 671 -14.89 27.87 -16.06
C PHE A 671 -15.92 26.73 -15.94
N GLN A 672 -15.52 25.56 -15.45
CA GLN A 672 -16.42 24.40 -15.35
C GLN A 672 -17.03 24.26 -13.96
N VAL A 673 -18.33 24.05 -13.92
CA VAL A 673 -19.10 23.67 -12.73
C VAL A 673 -19.78 22.34 -12.97
N LEU A 674 -19.96 21.54 -11.93
CA LEU A 674 -20.63 20.24 -12.06
C LEU A 674 -22.08 20.41 -12.54
N GLN A 675 -22.48 19.60 -13.51
CA GLN A 675 -23.85 19.52 -13.97
C GLN A 675 -24.08 18.12 -14.54
N ASN A 676 -24.49 17.20 -13.67
CA ASN A 676 -24.61 15.80 -14.04
C ASN A 676 -26.04 15.46 -14.46
N ASP A 677 -26.29 15.41 -15.77
CA ASP A 677 -27.65 15.15 -16.28
C ASP A 677 -28.02 13.66 -16.34
N THR A 678 -27.04 12.77 -16.13
CA THR A 678 -27.22 11.31 -16.21
C THR A 678 -26.85 10.61 -14.92
N LEU A 679 -27.67 9.64 -14.49
CA LEU A 679 -27.32 8.69 -13.42
C LEU A 679 -26.38 7.58 -13.91
N VAL A 680 -26.17 7.49 -15.23
CA VAL A 680 -25.37 6.48 -15.94
C VAL A 680 -24.36 7.21 -16.83
N GLY A 681 -23.08 6.91 -16.67
CA GLY A 681 -21.98 7.68 -17.26
C GLY A 681 -21.20 8.43 -16.18
N GLY A 682 -19.94 8.80 -16.48
CA GLY A 682 -19.10 9.57 -15.57
C GLY A 682 -19.68 10.96 -15.27
N MET A 683 -19.17 11.61 -14.23
CA MET A 683 -19.55 12.97 -13.85
C MET A 683 -19.38 13.95 -15.03
N GLN A 684 -20.32 14.89 -15.15
CA GLN A 684 -20.35 15.88 -16.22
C GLN A 684 -20.22 17.30 -15.65
N SER A 685 -19.71 18.20 -16.47
CA SER A 685 -19.60 19.62 -16.16
C SER A 685 -20.17 20.48 -17.28
N VAL A 686 -20.48 21.73 -16.93
CA VAL A 686 -20.91 22.76 -17.88
C VAL A 686 -20.11 24.04 -17.65
N THR A 687 -19.96 24.82 -18.72
CA THR A 687 -19.27 26.11 -18.64
C THR A 687 -20.16 27.14 -17.94
N THR A 688 -19.72 27.69 -16.82
CA THR A 688 -20.43 28.79 -16.15
C THR A 688 -20.20 30.14 -16.83
N PRO A 689 -21.23 30.99 -16.97
CA PRO A 689 -21.04 32.39 -17.39
C PRO A 689 -20.35 33.26 -16.32
N GLY A 690 -20.14 32.74 -15.11
CA GLY A 690 -19.55 33.44 -13.96
C GLY A 690 -20.44 33.34 -12.72
N LEU A 691 -19.94 33.76 -11.55
CA LEU A 691 -20.65 33.66 -10.27
C LEU A 691 -21.41 34.95 -9.96
N ALA A 692 -22.62 34.85 -9.40
CA ALA A 692 -23.33 36.01 -8.86
C ALA A 692 -23.52 35.87 -7.35
N PHE A 693 -23.46 36.99 -6.64
CA PHE A 693 -23.45 37.00 -5.18
C PHE A 693 -24.54 37.90 -4.62
N SER A 694 -25.08 37.55 -3.46
CA SER A 694 -25.91 38.43 -2.63
C SER A 694 -25.45 38.31 -1.18
N ALA A 695 -24.88 39.38 -0.64
CA ALA A 695 -24.46 39.45 0.75
C ALA A 695 -25.59 40.05 1.61
N PHE A 696 -25.80 39.55 2.82
CA PHE A 696 -26.83 40.04 3.73
C PHE A 696 -26.43 39.91 5.20
N ILE A 697 -27.05 40.73 6.04
CA ILE A 697 -27.01 40.65 7.50
C ILE A 697 -28.43 40.39 7.98
N ALA A 698 -28.66 39.31 8.71
CA ALA A 698 -29.98 38.94 9.19
C ALA A 698 -29.93 38.45 10.65
N ASP A 699 -31.09 38.46 11.30
CA ASP A 699 -31.30 37.90 12.63
C ASP A 699 -32.11 36.61 12.46
N GLU A 700 -31.52 35.46 12.78
CA GLU A 700 -32.21 34.17 12.63
C GLU A 700 -33.41 34.01 13.54
N SER A 701 -33.45 34.74 14.67
CA SER A 701 -34.60 34.74 15.56
C SER A 701 -35.81 35.46 14.97
N THR A 702 -35.62 36.25 13.91
CA THR A 702 -36.69 37.02 13.24
C THR A 702 -36.71 36.76 11.72
N PRO A 703 -37.14 35.56 11.27
CA PRO A 703 -37.20 35.22 9.85
C PRO A 703 -38.03 36.24 9.03
N GLY A 704 -37.57 36.52 7.81
CA GLY A 704 -38.15 37.49 6.88
C GLY A 704 -37.62 38.92 7.05
N LYS A 705 -36.83 39.20 8.09
CA LYS A 705 -36.23 40.53 8.33
C LYS A 705 -34.73 40.53 8.03
N VAL A 706 -34.33 41.36 7.07
CA VAL A 706 -32.92 41.64 6.73
C VAL A 706 -32.53 43.00 7.30
N VAL A 707 -31.38 43.06 7.98
CA VAL A 707 -30.78 44.30 8.51
C VAL A 707 -30.13 45.09 7.38
N ALA A 708 -29.35 44.39 6.54
CA ALA A 708 -28.70 44.97 5.37
C ALA A 708 -28.53 43.91 4.29
N ALA A 709 -28.58 44.30 3.02
CA ALA A 709 -28.24 43.43 1.91
C ALA A 709 -27.59 44.21 0.77
N LEU A 710 -26.65 43.58 0.08
CA LEU A 710 -25.92 44.14 -1.04
C LEU A 710 -25.91 43.11 -2.19
N PRO A 711 -26.36 43.47 -3.41
CA PRO A 711 -26.69 44.82 -3.89
C PRO A 711 -27.95 45.49 -3.32
N SER A 712 -28.99 44.72 -2.99
CA SER A 712 -30.20 45.25 -2.29
C SER A 712 -31.14 44.11 -1.88
N ALA A 713 -31.99 44.35 -0.89
CA ALA A 713 -33.19 43.56 -0.61
C ALA A 713 -34.44 44.43 -0.85
N LYS A 714 -35.34 44.01 -1.74
CA LYS A 714 -36.61 44.74 -2.00
C LYS A 714 -37.79 43.80 -1.81
N GLY A 715 -38.70 44.16 -0.91
CA GLY A 715 -39.91 43.37 -0.63
C GLY A 715 -39.62 41.96 -0.11
N GLY A 716 -38.55 41.78 0.67
CA GLY A 716 -38.10 40.46 1.16
C GLY A 716 -37.32 39.62 0.15
N VAL A 717 -37.07 40.14 -1.06
CA VAL A 717 -36.32 39.45 -2.12
C VAL A 717 -34.88 39.98 -2.20
N LEU A 718 -33.90 39.10 -2.01
CA LEU A 718 -32.47 39.35 -2.20
C LEU A 718 -32.15 39.46 -3.69
N ARG A 719 -31.47 40.55 -4.08
CA ARG A 719 -30.95 40.76 -5.43
C ARG A 719 -29.48 40.35 -5.50
N PHE A 720 -29.03 39.92 -6.66
CA PHE A 720 -27.66 39.47 -6.90
C PHE A 720 -26.85 40.50 -7.68
N THR A 721 -25.52 40.44 -7.56
CA THR A 721 -24.58 41.18 -8.40
C THR A 721 -24.77 40.82 -9.88
N ARG A 722 -24.15 41.60 -10.77
CA ARG A 722 -23.84 41.06 -12.11
C ARG A 722 -22.93 39.84 -11.94
N ARG A 723 -23.01 38.88 -12.86
CA ARG A 723 -22.10 37.74 -12.85
C ARG A 723 -20.66 38.21 -12.97
N TRP A 724 -19.86 37.82 -12.00
CA TRP A 724 -18.43 38.00 -11.95
C TRP A 724 -17.77 36.80 -12.63
N ARG A 725 -16.99 37.09 -13.67
CA ARG A 725 -16.20 36.10 -14.37
C ARG A 725 -14.73 36.39 -14.11
N TRP A 726 -14.00 35.39 -13.63
CA TRP A 726 -12.56 35.49 -13.41
C TRP A 726 -11.79 35.29 -14.72
N ARG A 727 -10.46 35.34 -14.66
CA ARG A 727 -9.59 35.07 -15.81
C ARG A 727 -9.25 33.57 -15.82
N GLY A 728 -9.57 32.86 -16.89
CA GLY A 728 -9.15 31.48 -17.12
C GLY A 728 -7.70 31.37 -17.57
N TRP A 729 -7.17 30.15 -17.66
CA TRP A 729 -5.77 29.90 -17.99
C TRP A 729 -5.54 28.53 -18.63
N GLU A 730 -4.47 28.44 -19.43
CA GLU A 730 -3.91 27.17 -19.94
C GLU A 730 -2.55 26.85 -19.31
N GLN A 731 -1.99 27.79 -18.55
CA GLN A 731 -0.75 27.67 -17.81
C GLN A 731 -0.93 28.38 -16.47
N PRO A 732 -0.82 27.68 -15.34
CA PRO A 732 -1.03 28.28 -14.03
C PRO A 732 0.07 29.26 -13.68
N LYS A 733 -0.29 30.30 -12.92
CA LYS A 733 0.68 31.13 -12.22
C LYS A 733 0.83 30.62 -10.80
N TYR A 734 2.06 30.60 -10.32
CA TYR A 734 2.37 30.16 -8.97
C TYR A 734 3.63 30.86 -8.46
N ARG A 735 3.83 30.78 -7.15
CA ARG A 735 5.09 31.05 -6.47
C ARG A 735 5.47 29.83 -5.69
N GLU A 736 6.77 29.57 -5.61
CA GLU A 736 7.30 28.54 -4.76
C GLU A 736 7.63 29.11 -3.38
N ARG A 737 7.27 28.41 -2.30
CA ARG A 737 7.76 28.70 -0.95
C ARG A 737 7.96 27.42 -0.14
N LEU A 738 8.84 27.50 0.86
CA LEU A 738 8.89 26.51 1.93
C LEU A 738 7.63 26.67 2.80
N LYS A 739 7.05 25.54 3.21
CA LYS A 739 5.95 25.53 4.18
C LYS A 739 6.45 25.84 5.59
N ALA A 740 5.60 26.36 6.46
CA ALA A 740 5.90 26.49 7.88
C ALA A 740 6.34 25.13 8.48
N GLY A 741 5.73 24.04 7.99
CA GLY A 741 6.06 22.68 8.37
C GLY A 741 7.52 22.29 8.09
N TYR A 742 8.15 22.80 7.03
CA TYR A 742 9.57 22.54 6.76
C TYR A 742 10.45 23.03 7.91
N HIS A 743 10.20 24.24 8.41
CA HIS A 743 11.00 24.84 9.47
C HIS A 743 10.82 24.10 10.80
N LEU A 744 9.59 23.67 11.09
CA LEU A 744 9.28 22.88 12.28
C LEU A 744 9.90 21.48 12.20
N PHE A 745 9.80 20.82 11.04
CA PHE A 745 10.44 19.52 10.81
C PHE A 745 11.97 19.61 10.98
N ALA A 746 12.61 20.59 10.34
CA ALA A 746 14.06 20.81 10.46
C ALA A 746 14.50 21.04 11.92
N ALA A 747 13.72 21.81 12.69
CA ALA A 747 14.01 22.06 14.11
C ALA A 747 13.78 20.83 15.00
N GLY A 748 12.77 20.01 14.69
CA GLY A 748 12.37 18.84 15.48
C GLY A 748 13.14 17.56 15.16
N LEU A 749 13.86 17.49 14.04
CA LEU A 749 14.53 16.28 13.58
C LEU A 749 15.57 15.73 14.59
N GLY A 750 16.42 16.60 15.14
CA GLY A 750 17.41 16.21 16.14
C GLY A 750 16.79 15.59 17.39
N PRO A 751 15.84 16.29 18.06
CA PRO A 751 15.09 15.74 19.18
C PRO A 751 14.40 14.40 18.88
N ALA A 752 13.70 14.27 17.74
CA ALA A 752 12.98 13.05 17.36
C ALA A 752 13.88 11.81 17.23
N LEU A 753 15.17 12.00 16.94
CA LEU A 753 16.14 10.92 16.79
C LEU A 753 17.10 10.77 17.98
N SER A 754 16.87 11.53 19.06
CA SER A 754 17.79 11.55 20.21
C SER A 754 17.65 10.35 21.16
N ASP A 755 16.51 9.64 21.14
CA ASP A 755 16.25 8.51 22.04
C ASP A 755 16.92 7.20 21.57
N SER A 756 18.24 7.16 21.72
CA SER A 756 19.03 5.96 21.43
C SER A 756 18.73 4.81 22.40
N ALA A 757 18.17 5.07 23.58
CA ALA A 757 17.86 4.03 24.56
C ALA A 757 16.65 3.21 24.11
N SER A 758 15.58 3.88 23.69
CA SER A 758 14.40 3.21 23.12
C SER A 758 14.70 2.51 21.81
N ARG A 759 15.52 3.10 20.93
CA ARG A 759 16.00 2.38 19.72
C ARG A 759 16.74 1.10 20.07
N ARG A 760 17.69 1.15 21.02
CA ARG A 760 18.39 -0.05 21.49
C ARG A 760 17.45 -1.07 22.11
N ALA A 761 16.45 -0.63 22.88
CA ALA A 761 15.43 -1.51 23.43
C ALA A 761 14.58 -2.15 22.32
N GLY A 762 14.16 -1.39 21.30
CA GLY A 762 13.47 -1.88 20.11
C GLY A 762 14.25 -2.98 19.41
N LEU A 763 15.52 -2.72 19.07
CA LEU A 763 16.42 -3.70 18.48
C LEU A 763 16.66 -4.92 19.38
N ALA A 764 16.79 -4.72 20.70
CA ALA A 764 16.95 -5.82 21.65
C ALA A 764 15.70 -6.72 21.75
N ARG A 765 14.49 -6.18 21.55
CA ARG A 765 13.24 -6.97 21.45
C ARG A 765 13.23 -7.88 20.21
N LEU A 766 14.00 -7.53 19.18
CA LEU A 766 14.07 -8.25 17.91
C LEU A 766 15.20 -9.30 17.88
N ALA A 767 16.19 -9.16 18.75
CA ALA A 767 17.27 -10.14 18.89
C ALA A 767 16.69 -11.47 19.39
N GLY A 768 16.67 -12.48 18.52
CA GLY A 768 16.23 -13.84 18.86
C GLY A 768 16.97 -14.42 20.07
N THR A 769 16.41 -15.48 20.66
CA THR A 769 17.12 -16.26 21.69
C THR A 769 18.50 -16.62 21.17
N ARG A 770 19.54 -16.30 21.96
CA ARG A 770 20.90 -16.70 21.62
C ARG A 770 20.88 -18.22 21.43
N ALA A 771 21.41 -18.71 20.31
CA ALA A 771 21.97 -20.06 20.25
C ALA A 771 22.79 -20.29 21.53
N ASP A 772 22.91 -21.53 21.99
CA ASP A 772 23.67 -21.80 23.20
C ASP A 772 25.03 -21.07 23.17
N ALA A 773 25.54 -20.69 24.34
CA ALA A 773 26.74 -19.86 24.44
C ALA A 773 27.98 -20.47 23.74
N ASP A 774 27.86 -21.72 23.31
CA ASP A 774 28.88 -22.59 22.71
C ASP A 774 28.81 -22.66 21.17
N GLY A 775 27.78 -22.08 20.53
CA GLY A 775 27.66 -22.03 19.06
C GLY A 775 27.14 -23.30 18.41
N ASN A 776 26.43 -24.15 19.15
CA ASN A 776 25.81 -25.36 18.61
C ASN A 776 24.50 -25.04 17.88
N ILE A 777 24.18 -25.85 16.88
CA ILE A 777 22.91 -25.82 16.17
C ILE A 777 21.86 -26.54 17.03
N VAL A 778 20.75 -25.87 17.27
CA VAL A 778 19.59 -26.47 17.94
C VAL A 778 18.55 -26.78 16.88
N ALA A 779 18.09 -28.03 16.85
CA ALA A 779 17.07 -28.47 15.90
C ALA A 779 15.82 -28.97 16.63
N ARG A 780 14.65 -28.51 16.19
CA ARG A 780 13.36 -28.90 16.75
C ARG A 780 12.39 -29.28 15.65
N LEU A 781 11.87 -30.51 15.73
CA LEU A 781 10.77 -30.96 14.89
C LEU A 781 9.48 -30.22 15.28
N THR A 782 8.72 -29.75 14.30
CA THR A 782 7.46 -29.02 14.56
C THR A 782 6.24 -29.94 14.46
N ARG A 783 5.27 -29.74 15.36
CA ARG A 783 4.04 -30.54 15.41
C ARG A 783 3.15 -30.34 14.18
N PHE A 784 3.13 -29.12 13.66
CA PHE A 784 2.54 -28.77 12.38
C PHE A 784 3.65 -28.17 11.51
N PRO A 785 3.63 -28.33 10.18
CA PRO A 785 4.60 -27.73 9.28
C PRO A 785 4.82 -26.25 9.57
N ASP A 786 6.03 -25.75 9.32
CA ASP A 786 6.38 -24.33 9.41
C ASP A 786 6.07 -23.68 10.78
N ASP A 787 6.01 -24.51 11.84
CA ASP A 787 5.65 -24.13 13.22
C ASP A 787 4.27 -23.46 13.35
N ARG A 788 3.33 -23.84 12.47
CA ARG A 788 1.97 -23.31 12.40
C ARG A 788 1.18 -23.59 13.69
N PRO A 789 0.24 -22.71 14.08
CA PRO A 789 -0.50 -22.82 15.34
C PRO A 789 -1.47 -24.01 15.40
N GLY A 790 -1.82 -24.62 14.27
CA GLY A 790 -2.78 -25.72 14.16
C GLY A 790 -2.90 -26.21 12.73
N ALA A 791 -3.75 -27.21 12.51
CA ALA A 791 -4.10 -27.70 11.17
C ALA A 791 -5.60 -27.60 10.88
N VAL A 792 -5.95 -27.30 9.64
CA VAL A 792 -7.33 -27.27 9.16
C VAL A 792 -7.45 -28.16 7.91
N SER A 793 -8.47 -29.02 7.88
CA SER A 793 -8.87 -29.73 6.67
C SER A 793 -10.27 -29.30 6.25
N ILE A 794 -10.42 -28.99 4.97
CA ILE A 794 -11.70 -28.66 4.35
C ILE A 794 -12.15 -29.91 3.59
N SER A 795 -13.39 -30.34 3.85
CA SER A 795 -13.97 -31.52 3.24
C SER A 795 -15.34 -31.21 2.66
N PHE A 796 -15.60 -31.72 1.46
CA PHE A 796 -16.86 -31.62 0.78
C PHE A 796 -17.55 -32.98 0.70
N ASP A 797 -18.85 -33.04 0.88
CA ASP A 797 -19.64 -34.26 0.69
C ASP A 797 -20.43 -34.22 -0.62
N TYR A 798 -20.74 -35.42 -1.14
CA TYR A 798 -21.58 -35.68 -2.31
C TYR A 798 -21.08 -35.13 -3.66
N GLY A 799 -19.92 -34.48 -3.72
CA GLY A 799 -19.29 -34.04 -4.98
C GLY A 799 -20.23 -33.23 -5.88
N SER A 800 -20.74 -32.11 -5.40
CA SER A 800 -21.56 -31.22 -6.24
C SER A 800 -20.71 -30.43 -7.22
N HIS A 801 -21.23 -30.22 -8.43
CA HIS A 801 -20.56 -29.41 -9.45
C HIS A 801 -20.32 -27.97 -8.97
N ASP A 802 -21.22 -27.42 -8.16
CA ASP A 802 -21.08 -26.07 -7.61
C ASP A 802 -19.86 -25.92 -6.68
N GLN A 803 -19.38 -27.03 -6.08
CA GLN A 803 -18.14 -27.00 -5.29
C GLN A 803 -16.92 -26.73 -6.18
N LEU A 804 -16.93 -27.25 -7.41
CA LEU A 804 -15.87 -26.99 -8.39
C LEU A 804 -15.94 -25.56 -8.94
N THR A 805 -17.13 -25.04 -9.23
CA THR A 805 -17.29 -23.70 -9.84
C THR A 805 -17.16 -22.55 -8.85
N HIS A 806 -17.54 -22.76 -7.58
CA HIS A 806 -17.58 -21.68 -6.59
C HIS A 806 -16.58 -21.83 -5.43
N ALA A 807 -16.28 -23.05 -4.98
CA ALA A 807 -15.37 -23.26 -3.85
C ALA A 807 -13.90 -23.38 -4.27
N VAL A 808 -13.60 -24.14 -5.34
CA VAL A 808 -12.21 -24.35 -5.79
C VAL A 808 -11.51 -23.03 -6.15
N PRO A 809 -12.10 -22.06 -6.89
CA PRO A 809 -11.44 -20.80 -7.18
C PRO A 809 -11.03 -20.01 -5.92
N VAL A 810 -11.86 -20.05 -4.87
CA VAL A 810 -11.58 -19.39 -3.58
C VAL A 810 -10.44 -20.10 -2.84
N LEU A 811 -10.40 -21.43 -2.88
CA LEU A 811 -9.31 -22.21 -2.28
C LEU A 811 -7.98 -21.96 -2.99
N ASP A 812 -8.01 -21.96 -4.32
CA ASP A 812 -6.84 -21.77 -5.18
C ASP A 812 -6.23 -20.39 -5.04
N LEU A 813 -7.04 -19.35 -4.81
CA LEU A 813 -6.57 -17.99 -4.51
C LEU A 813 -5.56 -17.97 -3.36
N TYR A 814 -5.73 -18.84 -2.36
CA TYR A 814 -4.85 -18.94 -1.19
C TYR A 814 -3.99 -20.20 -1.17
N GLY A 815 -3.89 -20.91 -2.31
CA GLY A 815 -3.12 -22.16 -2.42
C GLY A 815 -3.61 -23.29 -1.51
N MET A 816 -4.87 -23.27 -1.07
CA MET A 816 -5.43 -24.25 -0.15
C MET A 816 -5.98 -25.48 -0.88
N LYS A 817 -5.84 -26.67 -0.29
CA LYS A 817 -6.35 -27.92 -0.85
C LYS A 817 -7.36 -28.59 0.08
N ALA A 818 -8.48 -29.04 -0.50
CA ALA A 818 -9.58 -29.74 0.16
C ALA A 818 -9.74 -31.20 -0.30
N GLY A 819 -10.57 -31.96 0.44
CA GLY A 819 -11.00 -33.31 0.07
C GLY A 819 -12.46 -33.35 -0.40
N PHE A 820 -12.76 -34.16 -1.41
CA PHE A 820 -14.09 -34.26 -2.05
C PHE A 820 -14.64 -35.68 -1.96
N GLY A 821 -15.72 -35.88 -1.20
CA GLY A 821 -16.41 -37.14 -1.04
C GLY A 821 -17.35 -37.42 -2.20
N LEU A 822 -17.05 -38.46 -2.98
CA LEU A 822 -17.84 -38.86 -4.15
C LEU A 822 -18.60 -40.17 -3.89
N VAL A 823 -19.80 -40.26 -4.45
CA VAL A 823 -20.58 -41.50 -4.48
C VAL A 823 -20.21 -42.27 -5.75
N ALA A 824 -19.70 -43.48 -5.61
CA ALA A 824 -19.20 -44.27 -6.73
C ALA A 824 -20.26 -44.45 -7.83
N ASP A 825 -21.51 -44.68 -7.43
CA ASP A 825 -22.66 -44.88 -8.32
C ASP A 825 -23.02 -43.62 -9.14
N TRP A 826 -22.47 -42.43 -8.81
CA TRP A 826 -22.74 -41.16 -9.50
C TRP A 826 -21.56 -40.66 -10.36
N THR A 827 -20.48 -41.43 -10.43
CA THR A 827 -19.27 -41.03 -11.19
C THR A 827 -19.36 -41.45 -12.66
N GLU A 828 -20.29 -40.82 -13.39
CA GLU A 828 -20.36 -40.91 -14.85
C GLU A 828 -19.13 -40.26 -15.52
N ALA A 829 -18.98 -40.39 -16.85
CA ALA A 829 -17.81 -39.86 -17.56
C ALA A 829 -17.67 -38.32 -17.44
N GLN A 830 -18.79 -37.62 -17.27
CA GLN A 830 -18.94 -36.17 -17.15
C GLN A 830 -19.93 -35.89 -16.00
N ALA A 831 -20.05 -34.62 -15.58
CA ALA A 831 -21.03 -34.24 -14.57
C ALA A 831 -22.48 -34.65 -14.94
N GLY A 832 -23.19 -35.22 -13.96
CA GLY A 832 -24.51 -35.84 -14.14
C GLY A 832 -25.52 -35.45 -13.06
N TRP A 833 -26.82 -35.49 -13.38
CA TRP A 833 -27.89 -35.13 -12.44
C TRP A 833 -28.29 -36.34 -11.60
N HIS A 834 -28.04 -36.30 -10.28
CA HIS A 834 -28.37 -37.39 -9.35
C HIS A 834 -29.16 -36.89 -8.14
N ALA A 835 -30.08 -37.71 -7.66
CA ALA A 835 -30.90 -37.44 -6.48
C ALA A 835 -30.36 -38.18 -5.25
N ASP A 836 -30.27 -37.48 -4.11
CA ASP A 836 -29.92 -38.06 -2.82
C ASP A 836 -31.20 -38.51 -2.12
N GLY A 837 -31.37 -39.80 -1.81
CA GLY A 837 -32.44 -40.33 -0.94
C GLY A 837 -33.88 -39.87 -1.28
N ASP A 838 -34.27 -38.68 -0.82
CA ASP A 838 -35.59 -38.04 -0.95
C ASP A 838 -35.57 -36.68 -1.73
N GLY A 839 -34.44 -36.33 -2.35
CA GLY A 839 -34.13 -35.02 -2.93
C GLY A 839 -34.42 -34.83 -4.42
N ALA A 840 -34.45 -33.58 -4.87
CA ALA A 840 -34.41 -33.24 -6.29
C ALA A 840 -33.00 -33.43 -6.84
N PRO A 841 -32.84 -33.79 -8.13
CA PRO A 841 -31.52 -34.06 -8.66
C PRO A 841 -30.65 -32.79 -8.60
N LEU A 842 -29.41 -32.94 -8.18
CA LEU A 842 -28.35 -31.92 -8.26
C LEU A 842 -27.28 -32.39 -9.26
N LEU A 843 -26.59 -31.45 -9.90
CA LEU A 843 -25.48 -31.76 -10.77
C LEU A 843 -24.27 -32.22 -9.93
N ARG A 844 -23.84 -33.47 -10.11
CA ARG A 844 -22.71 -34.09 -9.42
C ARG A 844 -21.50 -34.19 -10.33
N LEU A 845 -20.32 -34.19 -9.73
CA LEU A 845 -19.05 -34.35 -10.42
C LEU A 845 -18.95 -35.72 -11.10
N GLY A 846 -18.53 -35.74 -12.35
CA GLY A 846 -18.14 -36.96 -13.05
C GLY A 846 -16.66 -37.28 -12.84
N VAL A 847 -16.20 -38.30 -13.55
CA VAL A 847 -14.81 -38.79 -13.51
C VAL A 847 -13.83 -37.75 -14.06
N ALA A 848 -14.21 -36.98 -15.07
CA ALA A 848 -13.34 -35.96 -15.67
C ALA A 848 -13.03 -34.84 -14.68
N GLU A 849 -14.05 -34.32 -13.99
CA GLU A 849 -13.92 -33.27 -13.00
C GLU A 849 -13.15 -33.76 -11.77
N ALA A 850 -13.44 -34.98 -11.30
CA ALA A 850 -12.72 -35.60 -10.18
C ALA A 850 -11.23 -35.81 -10.49
N LYS A 851 -10.87 -36.16 -11.73
CA LYS A 851 -9.47 -36.24 -12.17
C LYS A 851 -8.81 -34.86 -12.20
N SER A 852 -9.52 -33.82 -12.63
CA SER A 852 -9.01 -32.44 -12.59
C SER A 852 -8.68 -32.02 -11.15
N LEU A 853 -9.55 -32.34 -10.18
CA LEU A 853 -9.29 -32.07 -8.77
C LEU A 853 -7.99 -32.75 -8.28
N LEU A 854 -7.75 -34.01 -8.66
CA LEU A 854 -6.53 -34.73 -8.31
C LEU A 854 -5.28 -34.12 -8.94
N VAL A 855 -5.35 -33.64 -10.19
CA VAL A 855 -4.25 -32.96 -10.86
C VAL A 855 -3.90 -31.65 -10.15
N GLU A 856 -4.90 -30.92 -9.67
CA GLU A 856 -4.72 -29.69 -8.89
C GLU A 856 -4.30 -29.94 -7.42
N GLY A 857 -4.07 -31.20 -7.02
CA GLY A 857 -3.59 -31.56 -5.69
C GLY A 857 -4.67 -31.66 -4.61
N HIS A 858 -5.95 -31.62 -4.98
CA HIS A 858 -7.05 -31.99 -4.09
C HIS A 858 -7.10 -33.51 -3.89
N THR A 859 -7.85 -33.97 -2.90
CA THR A 859 -8.04 -35.42 -2.69
C THR A 859 -9.48 -35.84 -2.89
N VAL A 860 -9.66 -37.08 -3.34
CA VAL A 860 -10.97 -37.71 -3.49
C VAL A 860 -11.16 -38.73 -2.38
N ALA A 861 -12.31 -38.64 -1.72
CA ALA A 861 -12.79 -39.57 -0.71
C ALA A 861 -13.98 -40.37 -1.24
N VAL A 862 -14.19 -41.57 -0.70
CA VAL A 862 -15.42 -42.33 -0.95
C VAL A 862 -16.50 -41.90 0.04
N LEU A 863 -17.73 -41.73 -0.45
CA LEU A 863 -18.93 -41.53 0.35
C LEU A 863 -20.00 -42.52 -0.11
N GLU A 864 -20.51 -43.34 0.81
CA GLU A 864 -21.56 -44.34 0.52
C GLU A 864 -22.83 -43.99 1.31
N PRO A 865 -23.88 -43.41 0.68
CA PRO A 865 -25.07 -42.92 1.39
C PRO A 865 -25.81 -43.98 2.23
N GLY A 866 -25.72 -45.26 1.85
CA GLY A 866 -26.38 -46.39 2.55
C GLY A 866 -25.52 -47.11 3.59
N LEU A 867 -24.37 -46.55 3.99
CA LEU A 867 -23.32 -47.30 4.68
C LEU A 867 -23.76 -47.91 6.02
N THR A 868 -24.58 -47.21 6.81
CA THR A 868 -25.05 -47.70 8.13
C THR A 868 -25.81 -49.03 8.02
N GLY A 869 -26.57 -49.24 6.95
CA GLY A 869 -27.35 -50.45 6.72
C GLY A 869 -26.66 -51.50 5.84
N ARG A 870 -25.63 -51.11 5.10
CA ARG A 870 -24.94 -51.96 4.10
C ARG A 870 -23.42 -51.73 4.08
N PRO A 871 -22.69 -51.94 5.19
CA PRO A 871 -21.25 -51.73 5.26
C PRO A 871 -20.47 -52.60 4.25
N GLU A 872 -21.03 -53.73 3.82
CA GLU A 872 -20.47 -54.63 2.81
C GLU A 872 -20.34 -54.00 1.41
N ARG A 873 -21.04 -52.90 1.11
CA ARG A 873 -20.91 -52.19 -0.19
C ARG A 873 -19.65 -51.35 -0.31
N LEU A 874 -19.05 -50.94 0.82
CA LEU A 874 -17.94 -50.00 0.82
C LEU A 874 -16.69 -50.49 0.03
N PRO A 875 -16.25 -51.75 0.14
CA PRO A 875 -15.12 -52.25 -0.66
C PRO A 875 -15.36 -52.17 -2.17
N ASP A 876 -16.59 -52.44 -2.61
CA ASP A 876 -16.98 -52.38 -4.03
C ASP A 876 -17.02 -50.93 -4.52
N ALA A 877 -17.56 -50.01 -3.72
CA ALA A 877 -17.60 -48.58 -4.02
C ALA A 877 -16.19 -47.99 -4.14
N VAL A 878 -15.28 -48.33 -3.20
CA VAL A 878 -13.86 -47.94 -3.28
C VAL A 878 -13.23 -48.47 -4.56
N SER A 879 -13.40 -49.76 -4.86
CA SER A 879 -12.80 -50.40 -6.04
C SER A 879 -13.36 -49.86 -7.35
N ALA A 880 -14.63 -49.47 -7.40
CA ALA A 880 -15.23 -48.81 -8.56
C ALA A 880 -14.63 -47.42 -8.77
N LEU A 881 -14.56 -46.61 -7.70
CA LEU A 881 -14.02 -45.26 -7.76
C LEU A 881 -12.52 -45.25 -8.12
N GLU A 882 -11.72 -46.13 -7.53
CA GLU A 882 -10.29 -46.25 -7.86
C GLU A 882 -10.07 -46.64 -9.33
N ARG A 883 -10.89 -47.54 -9.88
CA ARG A 883 -10.83 -47.93 -11.30
C ARG A 883 -11.20 -46.78 -12.22
N ALA A 884 -12.23 -46.01 -11.88
CA ALA A 884 -12.68 -44.89 -12.69
C ALA A 884 -11.64 -43.75 -12.72
N LEU A 885 -11.08 -43.43 -11.54
CA LEU A 885 -10.10 -42.35 -11.38
C LEU A 885 -8.70 -42.74 -11.84
N GLY A 886 -8.35 -44.03 -11.82
CA GLY A 886 -6.98 -44.49 -12.00
C GLY A 886 -6.05 -44.05 -10.85
N ALA A 887 -6.64 -43.72 -9.69
CA ALA A 887 -5.95 -43.22 -8.52
C ALA A 887 -6.50 -43.91 -7.26
N ARG A 888 -5.67 -44.01 -6.22
CA ARG A 888 -6.06 -44.65 -4.96
C ARG A 888 -6.92 -43.72 -4.11
N VAL A 889 -7.97 -44.26 -3.49
CA VAL A 889 -8.84 -43.54 -2.56
C VAL A 889 -8.41 -43.90 -1.14
N ARG A 890 -8.15 -42.88 -0.30
CA ARG A 890 -7.54 -43.08 1.03
C ARG A 890 -8.41 -42.65 2.20
N VAL A 891 -9.52 -41.96 1.93
CA VAL A 891 -10.39 -41.39 2.95
C VAL A 891 -11.82 -41.85 2.70
N CYS A 892 -12.52 -42.22 3.77
CA CYS A 892 -13.98 -42.41 3.79
C CYS A 892 -14.64 -41.19 4.42
N HIS A 893 -15.70 -40.66 3.82
CA HIS A 893 -16.63 -39.76 4.49
C HIS A 893 -17.83 -40.60 4.96
N TYR A 894 -18.09 -40.62 6.27
CA TYR A 894 -19.24 -41.31 6.84
C TYR A 894 -20.46 -40.38 6.81
N PRO A 895 -21.45 -40.60 5.93
CA PRO A 895 -22.65 -39.78 5.91
C PRO A 895 -23.44 -40.00 7.22
N ASP A 896 -24.07 -38.93 7.72
CA ASP A 896 -25.01 -38.98 8.87
C ASP A 896 -24.50 -39.73 10.11
N GLY A 897 -23.18 -39.70 10.37
CA GLY A 897 -22.59 -40.40 11.52
C GLY A 897 -22.50 -41.92 11.35
N ALA A 898 -22.42 -42.42 10.11
CA ALA A 898 -22.26 -43.83 9.78
C ALA A 898 -20.88 -44.43 10.16
N ASP A 899 -20.28 -44.04 11.28
CA ASP A 899 -18.94 -44.44 11.74
C ASP A 899 -18.97 -45.56 12.81
N GLY A 900 -20.04 -46.35 12.80
CA GLY A 900 -20.22 -47.54 13.64
C GLY A 900 -19.15 -48.62 13.41
N PRO A 901 -18.99 -49.60 14.33
CA PRO A 901 -17.91 -50.60 14.25
C PRO A 901 -17.84 -51.36 12.93
N SER A 902 -18.99 -51.75 12.35
CA SER A 902 -19.06 -52.47 11.07
C SER A 902 -18.59 -51.62 9.89
N SER A 903 -18.97 -50.34 9.84
CA SER A 903 -18.53 -49.39 8.81
C SER A 903 -17.03 -49.11 8.89
N VAL A 904 -16.52 -48.95 10.11
CA VAL A 904 -15.08 -48.76 10.36
C VAL A 904 -14.28 -50.00 9.94
N GLU A 905 -14.77 -51.20 10.24
CA GLU A 905 -14.14 -52.44 9.81
C GLU A 905 -14.16 -52.61 8.28
N ALA A 906 -15.28 -52.25 7.63
CA ALA A 906 -15.35 -52.23 6.16
C ALA A 906 -14.34 -51.24 5.56
N ALA A 907 -14.19 -50.05 6.14
CA ALA A 907 -13.21 -49.05 5.70
C ALA A 907 -11.77 -49.58 5.81
N ARG A 908 -11.43 -50.28 6.90
CA ARG A 908 -10.12 -50.93 7.09
C ARG A 908 -9.84 -51.99 6.04
N ARG A 909 -10.81 -52.88 5.78
CA ARG A 909 -10.68 -53.94 4.76
C ARG A 909 -10.55 -53.39 3.36
N SER A 910 -11.10 -52.20 3.11
CA SER A 910 -11.01 -51.49 1.83
C SER A 910 -9.67 -50.77 1.62
N GLY A 911 -8.73 -50.86 2.56
CA GLY A 911 -7.40 -50.24 2.44
C GLY A 911 -7.40 -48.72 2.62
N LEU A 912 -8.46 -48.16 3.21
CA LEU A 912 -8.54 -46.73 3.54
C LEU A 912 -7.65 -46.41 4.74
N TRP A 913 -7.10 -45.19 4.76
CA TRP A 913 -6.23 -44.71 5.84
C TRP A 913 -7.02 -43.97 6.90
N PHE A 914 -8.03 -43.19 6.48
CA PHE A 914 -8.79 -42.31 7.36
C PHE A 914 -10.30 -42.42 7.12
N GLY A 915 -11.07 -42.08 8.15
CA GLY A 915 -12.52 -42.01 8.11
C GLY A 915 -13.02 -40.78 8.86
N ARG A 916 -13.76 -39.91 8.17
CA ARG A 916 -14.34 -38.67 8.69
C ARG A 916 -15.79 -38.90 9.11
N GLY A 917 -16.06 -38.81 10.40
CA GLY A 917 -17.41 -38.78 10.97
C GLY A 917 -17.85 -37.36 11.33
N ALA A 918 -19.00 -37.24 12.00
CA ALA A 918 -19.50 -35.97 12.52
C ALA A 918 -19.32 -35.90 14.05
N GLY A 919 -19.04 -34.72 14.60
CA GLY A 919 -18.87 -34.61 16.05
C GLY A 919 -18.71 -33.20 16.63
N ASP A 920 -18.69 -32.15 15.80
CA ASP A 920 -18.60 -30.74 16.20
C ASP A 920 -17.54 -30.47 17.29
N ARG A 921 -16.37 -31.10 17.13
CA ARG A 921 -15.21 -30.98 18.03
C ARG A 921 -13.90 -31.11 17.27
N HIS A 922 -12.84 -30.52 17.82
CA HIS A 922 -11.48 -30.65 17.29
C HIS A 922 -10.90 -32.05 17.49
N ASN A 923 -9.92 -32.42 16.66
CA ASN A 923 -9.14 -33.64 16.82
C ASN A 923 -7.82 -33.33 17.54
N PRO A 924 -7.52 -33.98 18.69
CA PRO A 924 -6.28 -33.75 19.39
C PRO A 924 -5.07 -34.22 18.58
N ALA A 925 -4.12 -33.32 18.33
CA ALA A 925 -2.90 -33.67 17.60
C ALA A 925 -2.04 -34.72 18.32
N ALA A 926 -2.13 -34.79 19.66
CA ALA A 926 -1.46 -35.80 20.47
C ALA A 926 -2.05 -37.22 20.33
N GLY A 927 -3.29 -37.34 19.84
CA GLY A 927 -3.96 -38.62 19.65
C GLY A 927 -5.40 -38.47 19.16
N PHE A 928 -5.70 -39.12 18.03
CA PHE A 928 -7.02 -39.16 17.41
C PHE A 928 -7.29 -40.57 16.87
N ASP A 929 -8.57 -40.94 16.73
CA ASP A 929 -8.97 -42.15 16.02
C ASP A 929 -9.01 -41.86 14.51
N ARG A 930 -8.08 -42.44 13.76
CA ARG A 930 -7.94 -42.17 12.32
C ARG A 930 -9.18 -42.58 11.52
N PHE A 931 -10.01 -43.49 12.02
CA PHE A 931 -11.27 -43.91 11.37
C PHE A 931 -12.52 -43.29 12.00
N ARG A 932 -12.37 -42.36 12.95
CA ARG A 932 -13.48 -41.62 13.57
C ARG A 932 -13.07 -40.17 13.81
N LEU A 933 -12.59 -39.52 12.76
CA LEU A 933 -12.21 -38.12 12.81
C LEU A 933 -13.47 -37.27 13.00
N ASN A 934 -13.40 -36.31 13.91
CA ASN A 934 -14.49 -35.37 14.14
C ASN A 934 -14.42 -34.23 13.12
N SER A 935 -15.57 -33.82 12.61
CA SER A 935 -15.70 -32.59 11.82
C SER A 935 -16.79 -31.69 12.37
N PHE A 936 -16.62 -30.38 12.15
CA PHE A 936 -17.63 -29.35 12.31
C PHE A 936 -18.47 -29.29 11.03
N VAL A 937 -19.77 -29.54 11.15
CA VAL A 937 -20.67 -29.52 9.99
C VAL A 937 -21.14 -28.09 9.72
N VAL A 938 -20.72 -27.53 8.59
CA VAL A 938 -21.22 -26.23 8.13
C VAL A 938 -22.54 -26.46 7.40
N ARG A 939 -23.62 -26.04 8.05
CA ARG A 939 -25.00 -26.30 7.68
C ARG A 939 -25.58 -25.17 6.82
N SER A 940 -25.31 -23.93 7.17
CA SER A 940 -25.84 -22.80 6.42
C SER A 940 -24.97 -21.57 6.55
N ASP A 941 -25.35 -20.50 5.86
CA ASP A 941 -24.75 -19.17 6.05
C ASP A 941 -24.76 -18.66 7.51
N THR A 942 -25.60 -19.26 8.37
CA THR A 942 -25.76 -18.86 9.77
C THR A 942 -25.43 -19.97 10.77
N ARG A 943 -24.95 -21.14 10.32
CA ARG A 943 -24.69 -22.30 11.17
C ARG A 943 -23.41 -23.07 10.76
N PRO A 944 -22.27 -22.80 11.41
CA PRO A 944 -22.04 -21.66 12.28
C PRO A 944 -22.11 -20.34 11.50
N GLY A 945 -22.54 -19.26 12.15
CA GLY A 945 -22.38 -17.92 11.59
C GLY A 945 -20.88 -17.54 11.56
N PRO A 946 -20.47 -16.51 10.80
CA PRO A 946 -19.05 -16.20 10.62
C PRO A 946 -18.28 -15.93 11.93
N GLY A 947 -18.90 -15.27 12.92
CA GLY A 947 -18.29 -15.05 14.24
C GLY A 947 -18.14 -16.33 15.07
N GLU A 948 -19.09 -17.26 14.96
CA GLU A 948 -18.99 -18.58 15.61
C GLU A 948 -17.92 -19.44 14.93
N PHE A 949 -17.82 -19.38 13.59
CA PHE A 949 -16.77 -20.03 12.82
C PHE A 949 -15.37 -19.55 13.25
N ALA A 950 -15.19 -18.24 13.45
CA ALA A 950 -13.96 -17.67 13.98
C ALA A 950 -13.61 -18.21 15.39
N GLN A 951 -14.61 -18.30 16.28
CA GLN A 951 -14.40 -18.87 17.63
C GLN A 951 -14.01 -20.35 17.59
N VAL A 952 -14.55 -21.13 16.66
CA VAL A 952 -14.14 -22.52 16.44
C VAL A 952 -12.67 -22.56 16.05
N LEU A 953 -12.23 -21.73 15.10
CA LEU A 953 -10.81 -21.66 14.72
C LEU A 953 -9.90 -21.32 15.90
N ASP A 954 -10.23 -20.29 16.68
CA ASP A 954 -9.41 -19.86 17.81
C ASP A 954 -9.26 -20.94 18.89
N ARG A 955 -10.32 -21.71 19.16
CA ARG A 955 -10.26 -22.88 20.08
C ARG A 955 -9.49 -24.06 19.51
N GLY A 956 -9.21 -24.06 18.20
CA GLY A 956 -8.45 -25.07 17.48
C GLY A 956 -6.92 -24.94 17.56
N ARG A 957 -6.38 -23.95 18.29
CA ARG A 957 -4.91 -23.82 18.48
C ARG A 957 -4.32 -25.08 19.11
N GLY A 958 -3.27 -25.60 18.51
CA GLY A 958 -2.60 -26.84 18.90
C GLY A 958 -3.29 -28.12 18.43
N MET A 959 -4.40 -28.00 17.70
CA MET A 959 -5.31 -29.10 17.32
C MET A 959 -5.46 -29.22 15.80
N TRP A 960 -6.15 -30.29 15.36
CA TRP A 960 -6.58 -30.47 13.98
C TRP A 960 -8.09 -30.30 13.85
N THR A 961 -8.51 -29.29 13.09
CA THR A 961 -9.91 -28.96 12.84
C THR A 961 -10.31 -29.45 11.46
N VAL A 962 -11.45 -30.14 11.34
CA VAL A 962 -12.01 -30.54 10.04
C VAL A 962 -13.33 -29.82 9.84
N PHE A 963 -13.47 -29.05 8.78
CA PHE A 963 -14.74 -28.45 8.37
C PHE A 963 -15.36 -29.28 7.25
N GLN A 964 -16.63 -29.62 7.42
CA GLN A 964 -17.42 -30.36 6.43
C GLN A 964 -18.44 -29.40 5.81
N TYR A 965 -18.37 -29.26 4.49
CA TYR A 965 -19.35 -28.56 3.67
C TYR A 965 -20.12 -29.57 2.83
N GLN A 966 -21.44 -29.49 2.81
CA GLN A 966 -22.22 -30.35 1.92
C GLN A 966 -22.43 -29.68 0.56
N GLN A 967 -22.91 -28.43 0.52
CA GLN A 967 -23.14 -27.69 -0.73
C GLN A 967 -22.62 -26.26 -0.61
N VAL A 968 -22.07 -25.73 -1.71
CA VAL A 968 -21.70 -24.31 -1.87
C VAL A 968 -22.44 -23.79 -3.10
N ILE A 969 -23.63 -23.21 -2.94
CA ILE A 969 -24.56 -22.95 -4.05
C ILE A 969 -24.59 -21.45 -4.35
N GLY A 970 -24.27 -21.06 -5.59
CA GLY A 970 -24.30 -19.66 -6.03
C GLY A 970 -25.74 -19.15 -6.27
N PRO A 971 -26.06 -17.88 -5.96
CA PRO A 971 -27.44 -17.36 -5.99
C PRO A 971 -28.13 -17.42 -7.37
N GLU A 972 -27.37 -17.55 -8.45
CA GLU A 972 -27.87 -17.63 -9.83
C GLU A 972 -27.83 -19.06 -10.41
N SER A 973 -27.44 -20.07 -9.62
CA SER A 973 -27.38 -21.45 -10.13
C SER A 973 -28.77 -22.06 -10.24
N ARG A 974 -28.94 -22.99 -11.19
CA ARG A 974 -30.23 -23.69 -11.40
C ARG A 974 -30.59 -24.55 -10.18
N GLU A 975 -29.57 -24.92 -9.41
CA GLU A 975 -29.61 -25.63 -8.15
C GLU A 975 -30.28 -24.79 -7.04
N VAL A 976 -30.20 -23.44 -7.07
CA VAL A 976 -30.95 -22.55 -6.16
C VAL A 976 -32.45 -22.66 -6.38
N GLU A 977 -32.91 -22.60 -7.63
CA GLU A 977 -34.35 -22.72 -7.94
C GLU A 977 -34.94 -24.05 -7.47
N VAL A 978 -34.15 -25.12 -7.59
CA VAL A 978 -34.51 -26.47 -7.15
C VAL A 978 -34.56 -26.56 -5.62
N THR A 979 -33.65 -25.88 -4.93
CA THR A 979 -33.50 -25.93 -3.47
C THR A 979 -34.46 -25.00 -2.73
N GLU A 980 -34.70 -23.78 -3.22
CA GLU A 980 -35.65 -22.82 -2.60
C GLU A 980 -37.09 -23.32 -2.59
N ARG A 981 -37.51 -24.07 -3.62
CA ARG A 981 -38.89 -24.60 -3.75
C ARG A 981 -39.32 -25.56 -2.64
N ARG A 982 -38.40 -26.13 -1.83
CA ARG A 982 -38.73 -27.18 -0.84
C ARG A 982 -38.52 -26.82 0.63
N ARG A 983 -38.10 -25.60 1.00
CA ARG A 983 -37.87 -25.13 2.40
C ARG A 983 -36.91 -25.96 3.29
N SER A 984 -36.49 -27.16 2.88
CA SER A 984 -35.55 -28.06 3.59
C SER A 984 -34.08 -27.80 3.25
N ALA A 985 -33.79 -27.09 2.16
CA ALA A 985 -32.44 -26.92 1.61
C ALA A 985 -31.57 -25.85 2.30
N HIS A 986 -32.16 -24.95 3.11
CA HIS A 986 -31.40 -23.99 3.93
C HIS A 986 -30.63 -24.64 5.09
N LEU A 987 -30.71 -25.97 5.26
CA LEU A 987 -30.07 -26.69 6.36
C LEU A 987 -28.66 -27.19 6.05
N HIS A 988 -28.25 -27.29 4.77
CA HIS A 988 -26.93 -27.84 4.38
C HIS A 988 -26.28 -27.14 3.16
N SER A 989 -26.60 -25.87 2.92
CA SER A 989 -26.06 -25.08 1.80
C SER A 989 -25.45 -23.76 2.28
N VAL A 990 -24.29 -23.40 1.75
CA VAL A 990 -23.56 -22.16 2.05
C VAL A 990 -23.41 -21.35 0.77
N SER A 991 -23.57 -20.03 0.84
CA SER A 991 -23.32 -19.16 -0.30
C SER A 991 -21.80 -19.06 -0.59
N PRO A 992 -21.39 -18.82 -1.86
CA PRO A 992 -19.99 -18.56 -2.18
C PRO A 992 -19.38 -17.40 -1.37
N LEU A 993 -20.19 -16.39 -1.03
CA LEU A 993 -19.78 -15.26 -0.20
C LEU A 993 -19.41 -15.70 1.22
N THR A 994 -20.28 -16.48 1.89
CA THR A 994 -19.97 -16.98 3.23
C THR A 994 -18.81 -17.97 3.22
N PHE A 995 -18.74 -18.83 2.19
CA PHE A 995 -17.59 -19.71 2.01
C PHE A 995 -16.28 -18.90 1.89
N GLY A 996 -16.27 -17.84 1.07
CA GLY A 996 -15.16 -16.89 0.96
C GLY A 996 -14.72 -16.32 2.31
N ARG A 997 -15.67 -15.88 3.15
CA ARG A 997 -15.38 -15.40 4.51
C ARG A 997 -14.77 -16.47 5.39
N HIS A 998 -15.29 -17.69 5.36
CA HIS A 998 -14.74 -18.80 6.14
C HIS A 998 -13.29 -19.12 5.71
N ILE A 999 -13.03 -19.16 4.40
CA ILE A 999 -11.67 -19.39 3.90
C ILE A 999 -10.73 -18.25 4.29
N ARG A 1000 -11.19 -17.00 4.26
CA ARG A 1000 -10.43 -15.82 4.76
C ARG A 1000 -10.08 -15.97 6.24
N LEU A 1001 -11.03 -16.41 7.07
CA LEU A 1001 -10.80 -16.67 8.50
C LEU A 1001 -9.80 -17.80 8.72
N VAL A 1002 -9.89 -18.90 7.95
CA VAL A 1002 -8.92 -20.01 8.00
C VAL A 1002 -7.51 -19.52 7.66
N ARG A 1003 -7.40 -18.69 6.62
CA ARG A 1003 -6.13 -18.09 6.20
C ARG A 1003 -5.54 -17.21 7.29
N ASN A 1004 -6.33 -16.28 7.84
CA ASN A 1004 -5.89 -15.31 8.83
C ASN A 1004 -5.57 -15.95 10.19
N PHE A 1005 -6.17 -17.11 10.50
CA PHE A 1005 -5.76 -17.93 11.64
C PHE A 1005 -4.34 -18.48 11.49
N GLY A 1006 -3.81 -18.51 10.26
CA GLY A 1006 -2.45 -18.94 9.96
C GLY A 1006 -2.24 -20.45 10.10
N ALA A 1007 -3.30 -21.27 10.07
CA ALA A 1007 -3.19 -22.72 10.14
C ALA A 1007 -2.47 -23.33 8.94
N TRP A 1008 -1.93 -24.53 9.13
CA TRP A 1008 -1.61 -25.41 8.01
C TRP A 1008 -2.91 -25.98 7.43
N VAL A 1009 -3.26 -25.59 6.20
CA VAL A 1009 -4.45 -26.07 5.50
C VAL A 1009 -4.07 -27.17 4.53
N ALA A 1010 -4.54 -28.39 4.77
CA ALA A 1010 -4.29 -29.52 3.90
C ALA A 1010 -5.40 -30.58 3.98
N PRO A 1011 -5.53 -31.45 2.96
CA PRO A 1011 -6.50 -32.53 2.97
C PRO A 1011 -6.28 -33.53 4.12
N ILE A 1012 -7.33 -34.28 4.45
CA ILE A 1012 -7.38 -35.14 5.65
C ILE A 1012 -6.24 -36.16 5.69
N ASP A 1013 -5.93 -36.78 4.57
CA ASP A 1013 -4.90 -37.81 4.47
C ASP A 1013 -3.48 -37.24 4.62
N GLU A 1014 -3.25 -35.98 4.26
CA GLU A 1014 -1.96 -35.32 4.44
C GLU A 1014 -1.72 -34.94 5.90
N VAL A 1015 -2.69 -34.25 6.52
CA VAL A 1015 -2.63 -33.88 7.94
C VAL A 1015 -2.54 -35.11 8.83
N GLY A 1016 -3.38 -36.11 8.58
CA GLY A 1016 -3.38 -37.35 9.33
C GLY A 1016 -2.06 -38.11 9.24
N ARG A 1017 -1.46 -38.21 8.03
CA ARG A 1017 -0.14 -38.85 7.84
C ARG A 1017 0.95 -38.11 8.60
N TYR A 1018 1.01 -36.78 8.49
CA TYR A 1018 2.01 -35.99 9.20
C TYR A 1018 1.93 -36.20 10.71
N LEU A 1019 0.74 -36.08 11.30
CA LEU A 1019 0.57 -36.20 12.75
C LEU A 1019 0.89 -37.61 13.26
N LEU A 1020 0.52 -38.67 12.52
CA LEU A 1020 0.88 -40.05 12.88
C LEU A 1020 2.39 -40.28 12.82
N GLN A 1021 3.06 -39.76 11.79
CA GLN A 1021 4.51 -39.90 11.62
C GLN A 1021 5.28 -39.03 12.65
N TYR A 1022 4.80 -37.82 12.94
CA TYR A 1022 5.39 -36.90 13.92
C TYR A 1022 5.48 -37.52 15.31
N ARG A 1023 4.44 -38.26 15.74
CA ARG A 1023 4.41 -38.93 17.05
C ARG A 1023 5.50 -39.99 17.23
N GLN A 1024 6.02 -40.54 16.12
CA GLN A 1024 7.03 -41.59 16.13
C GLN A 1024 8.43 -41.05 15.78
N ALA A 1025 8.47 -39.91 15.11
CA ALA A 1025 9.68 -39.28 14.61
C ALA A 1025 10.64 -38.92 15.75
N ARG A 1026 11.92 -39.20 15.53
CA ARG A 1026 13.05 -38.76 16.34
C ARG A 1026 14.03 -38.01 15.46
N LEU A 1027 14.68 -37.01 16.04
CA LEU A 1027 15.65 -36.16 15.38
C LEU A 1027 17.07 -36.57 15.79
N ASP A 1028 17.93 -36.85 14.82
CA ASP A 1028 19.38 -36.98 15.00
C ASP A 1028 20.03 -35.76 14.34
N LEU A 1029 20.89 -35.05 15.08
CA LEU A 1029 21.66 -33.92 14.56
C LEU A 1029 23.12 -34.15 14.92
N ARG A 1030 23.99 -34.21 13.90
CA ARG A 1030 25.44 -34.37 14.07
C ARG A 1030 26.14 -33.15 13.51
N GLN A 1031 26.82 -32.42 14.37
CA GLN A 1031 27.50 -31.19 14.01
C GLN A 1031 29.03 -31.37 14.01
N SER A 1032 29.65 -30.74 13.02
CA SER A 1032 31.08 -30.40 12.96
C SER A 1032 31.20 -28.87 12.79
N GLU A 1033 32.42 -28.34 12.70
CA GLU A 1033 32.67 -26.89 12.65
C GLU A 1033 31.88 -26.17 11.52
N ASN A 1034 31.87 -26.74 10.31
CA ASN A 1034 31.28 -26.12 9.12
C ASN A 1034 30.18 -26.95 8.46
N VAL A 1035 29.87 -28.13 9.00
CA VAL A 1035 28.86 -29.04 8.43
C VAL A 1035 28.01 -29.63 9.53
N ALA A 1036 26.70 -29.69 9.33
CA ALA A 1036 25.77 -30.39 10.21
C ALA A 1036 24.85 -31.30 9.40
N ASN A 1037 24.69 -32.54 9.86
CA ASN A 1037 23.83 -33.54 9.23
C ASN A 1037 22.62 -33.80 10.11
N LEU A 1038 21.45 -33.58 9.54
CA LEU A 1038 20.15 -33.72 10.19
C LEU A 1038 19.43 -34.94 9.62
N ARG A 1039 18.92 -35.82 10.47
CA ARG A 1039 18.14 -36.99 10.06
C ARG A 1039 16.92 -37.21 10.93
N ILE A 1040 15.79 -37.47 10.29
CA ILE A 1040 14.57 -37.91 10.97
C ILE A 1040 14.47 -39.43 10.86
N TYR A 1041 14.27 -40.12 11.99
CA TYR A 1041 14.20 -41.59 12.04
C TYR A 1041 13.10 -42.08 13.00
N GLY A 1042 12.89 -43.39 13.07
CA GLY A 1042 11.89 -44.01 13.97
C GLY A 1042 10.45 -44.00 13.45
N VAL A 1043 10.20 -43.43 12.27
CA VAL A 1043 8.88 -43.38 11.63
C VAL A 1043 8.54 -44.73 11.01
N ARG A 1044 7.52 -45.42 11.54
CA ARG A 1044 6.89 -46.57 10.90
C ARG A 1044 5.75 -46.06 10.02
N THR A 1045 5.75 -46.51 8.78
CA THR A 1045 4.83 -46.02 7.77
C THR A 1045 3.46 -46.70 7.80
N ASP A 1046 3.34 -47.92 8.35
CA ASP A 1046 2.13 -48.73 8.32
C ASP A 1046 1.46 -48.79 6.93
N GLY A 1047 2.27 -48.78 5.86
CA GLY A 1047 1.82 -48.74 4.46
C GLY A 1047 1.51 -47.34 3.90
N MET A 1048 1.63 -46.27 4.68
CA MET A 1048 1.49 -44.87 4.27
C MET A 1048 2.84 -44.28 3.82
N PRO A 1049 2.92 -43.54 2.70
CA PRO A 1049 4.18 -42.95 2.27
C PRO A 1049 4.69 -41.90 3.29
N PRO A 1050 6.02 -41.79 3.48
CA PRO A 1050 6.60 -40.78 4.36
C PRO A 1050 6.25 -39.38 3.85
N VAL A 1051 5.95 -38.46 4.76
CA VAL A 1051 5.67 -37.06 4.44
C VAL A 1051 6.82 -36.16 4.90
N PRO A 1052 7.14 -35.08 4.17
CA PRO A 1052 8.14 -34.11 4.64
C PRO A 1052 7.74 -33.52 5.99
N MET A 1053 8.71 -33.45 6.90
CA MET A 1053 8.51 -32.88 8.22
C MET A 1053 9.31 -31.60 8.38
N SER A 1054 8.72 -30.61 9.03
CA SER A 1054 9.38 -29.32 9.24
C SER A 1054 10.25 -29.33 10.48
N VAL A 1055 11.47 -28.83 10.34
CA VAL A 1055 12.45 -28.69 11.42
C VAL A 1055 12.85 -27.22 11.48
N VAL A 1056 12.67 -26.62 12.65
CA VAL A 1056 13.21 -25.30 12.96
C VAL A 1056 14.61 -25.49 13.49
N LEU A 1057 15.56 -24.77 12.89
CA LEU A 1057 16.96 -24.74 13.25
C LEU A 1057 17.29 -23.36 13.80
N GLU A 1058 17.97 -23.31 14.93
CA GLU A 1058 18.66 -22.13 15.44
C GLU A 1058 20.15 -22.35 15.26
N LEU A 1059 20.82 -21.49 14.49
CA LEU A 1059 22.22 -21.69 14.10
C LEU A 1059 23.00 -20.37 13.95
N PRO A 1060 24.32 -20.36 14.21
CA PRO A 1060 25.12 -19.14 14.18
C PRO A 1060 25.60 -18.74 12.77
N TRP A 1061 25.25 -19.51 11.73
CA TRP A 1061 25.78 -19.31 10.38
C TRP A 1061 24.98 -18.25 9.60
N GLU A 1062 25.69 -17.35 8.93
CA GLU A 1062 25.11 -16.26 8.14
C GLU A 1062 24.58 -16.74 6.78
N TRP A 1063 25.29 -17.68 6.15
CA TRP A 1063 24.88 -18.35 4.94
C TRP A 1063 25.04 -19.86 5.07
N VAL A 1064 24.05 -20.60 4.57
CA VAL A 1064 23.99 -22.06 4.66
C VAL A 1064 23.57 -22.64 3.33
N MET A 1065 24.36 -23.56 2.80
CA MET A 1065 23.91 -24.45 1.74
C MET A 1065 23.15 -25.62 2.36
N VAL A 1066 21.91 -25.83 1.92
CA VAL A 1066 21.06 -26.94 2.37
C VAL A 1066 20.89 -27.93 1.21
N THR A 1067 21.22 -29.19 1.44
CA THR A 1067 21.05 -30.28 0.47
C THR A 1067 20.32 -31.48 1.07
N GLY A 1068 19.60 -32.24 0.24
CA GLY A 1068 18.87 -33.43 0.65
C GLY A 1068 17.52 -33.15 1.34
N SER A 1069 17.10 -31.88 1.35
CA SER A 1069 15.81 -31.42 1.86
C SER A 1069 14.74 -31.43 0.76
N VAL A 1070 13.54 -30.92 1.05
CA VAL A 1070 12.52 -30.68 0.01
C VAL A 1070 12.84 -29.46 -0.85
N ALA A 1071 13.53 -28.48 -0.30
CA ALA A 1071 13.88 -27.22 -0.96
C ALA A 1071 15.37 -26.97 -0.76
N ASP A 1072 16.18 -27.51 -1.66
CA ASP A 1072 17.62 -27.33 -1.60
C ASP A 1072 18.01 -25.94 -2.13
N GLY A 1073 19.11 -25.40 -1.61
CA GLY A 1073 19.61 -24.09 -2.01
C GLY A 1073 20.40 -23.39 -0.90
N ILE A 1074 20.76 -22.14 -1.19
CA ILE A 1074 21.43 -21.26 -0.22
C ILE A 1074 20.38 -20.57 0.64
N TYR A 1075 20.63 -20.47 1.93
CA TYR A 1075 19.79 -19.71 2.83
C TYR A 1075 20.65 -18.68 3.54
N SER A 1076 20.06 -17.52 3.82
CA SER A 1076 20.61 -16.51 4.73
C SER A 1076 19.71 -16.44 5.96
N PRO A 1077 19.95 -17.27 7.00
CA PRO A 1077 19.11 -17.35 8.18
C PRO A 1077 19.02 -16.00 8.91
N ARG A 1078 17.94 -15.26 8.65
CA ARG A 1078 17.64 -14.02 9.35
C ARG A 1078 17.31 -14.35 10.79
N ASN A 1079 17.83 -13.56 11.73
CA ASN A 1079 17.72 -13.85 13.17
C ASN A 1079 18.19 -15.24 13.59
N ARG A 1080 19.15 -15.84 12.85
CA ARG A 1080 19.73 -17.16 13.18
C ARG A 1080 18.72 -18.31 13.15
N ARG A 1081 17.55 -18.11 12.55
CA ARG A 1081 16.51 -19.12 12.44
C ARG A 1081 16.39 -19.57 10.99
N LEU A 1082 16.39 -20.88 10.79
CA LEU A 1082 16.17 -21.51 9.49
C LEU A 1082 15.10 -22.58 9.62
N LEU A 1083 14.21 -22.65 8.64
CA LEU A 1083 13.19 -23.69 8.55
C LEU A 1083 13.56 -24.63 7.40
N VAL A 1084 13.63 -25.93 7.67
CA VAL A 1084 13.95 -26.94 6.66
C VAL A 1084 12.90 -28.04 6.67
N LYS A 1085 12.49 -28.50 5.48
CA LYS A 1085 11.57 -29.63 5.29
C LYS A 1085 12.38 -30.87 4.95
N ALA A 1086 12.37 -31.87 5.84
CA ALA A 1086 13.14 -33.10 5.72
C ALA A 1086 12.25 -34.33 5.59
N LEU A 1087 12.58 -35.25 4.67
CA LEU A 1087 11.87 -36.53 4.54
C LEU A 1087 12.43 -37.56 5.55
N PRO A 1088 11.57 -38.28 6.31
CA PRO A 1088 12.01 -39.36 7.18
C PRO A 1088 12.91 -40.37 6.46
N GLY A 1089 14.03 -40.72 7.10
CA GLY A 1089 15.02 -41.66 6.58
C GLY A 1089 16.09 -41.06 5.66
N ARG A 1090 15.85 -39.87 5.09
CA ARG A 1090 16.84 -39.11 4.30
C ARG A 1090 17.68 -38.20 5.21
N GLU A 1091 18.94 -38.02 4.84
CA GLU A 1091 19.85 -37.09 5.51
C GLU A 1091 19.75 -35.73 4.81
N VAL A 1092 19.66 -34.67 5.61
CA VAL A 1092 19.76 -33.27 5.18
C VAL A 1092 21.10 -32.74 5.65
N THR A 1093 21.89 -32.20 4.73
CA THR A 1093 23.21 -31.63 5.04
C THR A 1093 23.13 -30.11 5.00
N LEU A 1094 23.60 -29.49 6.08
CA LEU A 1094 23.76 -28.04 6.21
C LEU A 1094 25.26 -27.75 6.13
N SER A 1095 25.69 -26.98 5.14
CA SER A 1095 27.09 -26.57 4.99
C SER A 1095 27.21 -25.06 5.17
N ARG A 1096 28.02 -24.62 6.14
CA ARG A 1096 28.35 -23.22 6.34
C ARG A 1096 29.09 -22.71 5.10
N LEU A 1097 28.60 -21.63 4.51
CA LEU A 1097 29.33 -20.90 3.49
C LEU A 1097 30.09 -19.77 4.18
N ALA A 1098 31.40 -19.70 3.96
CA ALA A 1098 32.20 -18.57 4.43
C ALA A 1098 31.83 -17.33 3.61
N GLY A 1099 31.58 -16.21 4.29
CA GLY A 1099 31.66 -14.91 3.63
C GLY A 1099 33.07 -14.71 3.08
N MET A 1100 33.20 -13.96 1.98
CA MET A 1100 34.50 -13.41 1.58
C MET A 1100 34.91 -12.35 2.63
N ASP A 1101 35.34 -12.79 3.82
CA ASP A 1101 35.79 -11.88 4.85
C ASP A 1101 37.07 -11.17 4.37
N SER A 1102 37.01 -9.85 4.45
CA SER A 1102 38.05 -8.88 4.10
C SER A 1102 39.39 -9.23 4.74
N ARG A 1103 40.40 -9.49 3.91
CA ARG A 1103 41.75 -9.02 4.19
C ARG A 1103 41.82 -7.51 3.97
#